data_AF-A0A2Z4FI96-F1
#
_entry.id   AF-A0A2Z4FI96-F1
#
_cell.length_a   1.000
_cell.length_b   1.000
_cell.length_c   1.000
_cell.angle_alpha   90.00
_cell.angle_beta   90.00
_cell.angle_gamma   90.00
#
_symmetry.space_group_name_H-M   'P 1'
#
loop_
_entity.id
_entity.type
_entity.pdbx_description
1 polymer ?
#
loop_
_entity_poly.entity_id
_entity_poly.type
_entity_poly.pdbx_seq_one_letter_code
_entity_poly.pdbx_strand_id
1 'polypeptide(L)'
;MTFSTDSAVGPGPITAKEFAQTARTSIQVTSRQGDVFRAEVFRCINVATDPELEEALRSGELFKVEGPGEDEPYELALPIRYHDEKNKVFALILPESLRHQEFQLRAEVLQDLGRVTDIVPDYIRDMRTIYGVEQLAGLKNRDLAKSAEAPEQLLADGGAPVAAPAQPRVELEEAWSKVEQEREQLARERQQLDEVRERIDRERARMDEIDQELSAERAELGELRSELQVASLNLEQKQMQLEQSAPRSGPVEATQVVTDDQFLEIYESVETEGVVELSEGFYSEPSEKTNILDTRYALGDMPAELNEDAVLKPCITRVDAVGVAKKYEGKSAAEIEVFNRRVVAKAQVPNATLDALESDELSFFVQGTFVTPPAKPGAESEPLPYPFVGLLLTALDDEDQATASVGWSLDVVSPDDSEIVAQLEEKVELHVALYNEAGDLHGVYEIIAPLHQNLAWIRRQIEGRFEEMTSDDPALESGAYARSVEMWNAEGFERLGLLRHNFAADSFADASTPAELSLAAGIVGFWSEPERYDYLLAHRSFPLGQFEAIQKRVVRRAVQQGICIGEALRALALEMSLAKDEVELAQRLVAEFVEISVGLRHSDLNPLQEWENWDGLLGLAEAVGHTLDPDVLELAEASLKRAQDYHDAEADGVPQVDYASDEDFELEEINHGEVDHDPSLGLSSPLVARRSETTGVTYFLPDDALLDTFDDLSEMSFDDLNLLLEDSSGRLEAAQMLVERFDVKGAEAALAGAEQMTATEVAALARFVEGKAEKLEGGLHELLKTGGPSATYIGARALAGIASEPAIPTLVAAFRDPARCGNVRNLARVIAKYGEALLPELKRSIKADGHDDSTSVLLVEMERLYPGLLARLAMDRAKEVRRAATAARESKP
;
A
#
# COMPACT_ATOMS: atom_id res chain seq x y z
N MET A 1 13.29 0.65 -24.40
CA MET A 1 14.76 0.51 -24.55
C MET A 1 15.24 -0.22 -23.31
N THR A 2 15.96 -1.32 -23.46
CA THR A 2 16.60 -2.01 -22.33
C THR A 2 18.03 -1.48 -22.23
N PHE A 3 18.35 -0.77 -21.15
CA PHE A 3 19.72 -0.47 -20.82
C PHE A 3 20.40 -1.79 -20.45
N SER A 4 21.39 -2.22 -21.25
CA SER A 4 22.27 -3.30 -20.80
C SER A 4 22.98 -2.80 -19.56
N THR A 5 22.84 -3.50 -18.42
CA THR A 5 23.49 -3.20 -17.14
C THR A 5 25.00 -3.45 -17.15
N ASP A 6 25.62 -3.51 -18.35
CA ASP A 6 27.03 -3.20 -18.56
C ASP A 6 27.26 -1.71 -18.23
N SER A 7 27.14 -1.36 -16.95
CA SER A 7 27.82 -0.20 -16.42
C SER A 7 29.29 -0.36 -16.81
N ALA A 8 29.81 0.58 -17.60
CA ALA A 8 31.23 0.63 -17.96
C ALA A 8 32.15 0.66 -16.73
N VAL A 9 31.58 0.86 -15.55
CA VAL A 9 32.21 0.70 -14.25
C VAL A 9 31.65 -0.57 -13.62
N GLY A 10 32.48 -1.61 -13.54
CA GLY A 10 32.16 -2.83 -12.79
C GLY A 10 31.86 -2.52 -11.31
N PRO A 11 31.52 -3.52 -10.48
CA PRO A 11 31.14 -3.33 -9.07
C PRO A 11 32.24 -2.76 -8.15
N GLY A 12 33.37 -2.32 -8.72
CA GLY A 12 34.48 -1.75 -7.96
C GLY A 12 34.23 -0.30 -7.51
N PRO A 13 35.03 0.17 -6.53
CA PRO A 13 34.98 1.55 -6.06
C PRO A 13 35.28 2.55 -7.20
N ILE A 14 34.61 3.69 -7.18
CA ILE A 14 34.75 4.75 -8.19
C ILE A 14 35.42 5.96 -7.55
N THR A 15 36.37 6.62 -8.21
CA THR A 15 36.88 7.90 -7.70
C THR A 15 35.93 9.05 -8.05
N ALA A 16 35.95 10.14 -7.27
CA ALA A 16 35.08 11.30 -7.56
C ALA A 16 35.39 11.90 -8.95
N LYS A 17 36.65 11.78 -9.40
CA LYS A 17 37.08 12.19 -10.73
C LYS A 17 36.55 11.28 -11.83
N GLU A 18 36.47 9.98 -11.62
CA GLU A 18 35.91 9.03 -12.60
C GLU A 18 34.39 9.19 -12.72
N PHE A 19 33.70 9.39 -11.59
CA PHE A 19 32.26 9.61 -11.56
C PHE A 19 31.83 10.83 -12.39
N ALA A 20 32.63 11.90 -12.34
CA ALA A 20 32.34 13.17 -12.99
C ALA A 20 33.13 13.40 -14.30
N GLN A 21 33.69 12.35 -14.89
CA GLN A 21 34.37 12.40 -16.19
C GLN A 21 33.40 12.13 -17.34
N THR A 22 33.71 12.69 -18.52
CA THR A 22 32.95 12.41 -19.74
C THR A 22 32.96 10.92 -20.03
N ALA A 23 31.77 10.31 -20.07
CA ALA A 23 31.60 8.87 -20.21
C ALA A 23 30.59 8.56 -21.32
N ARG A 24 30.97 7.63 -22.19
CA ARG A 24 30.11 7.07 -23.23
C ARG A 24 29.65 5.68 -22.82
N THR A 25 28.40 5.37 -23.13
CA THR A 25 27.86 4.02 -23.04
C THR A 25 27.32 3.60 -24.39
N SER A 26 27.19 2.29 -24.59
CA SER A 26 26.63 1.78 -25.83
C SER A 26 25.28 1.13 -25.58
N ILE A 27 24.30 1.52 -26.39
CA ILE A 27 22.92 1.07 -26.30
C ILE A 27 22.50 0.38 -27.60
N GLN A 28 21.54 -0.53 -27.51
CA GLN A 28 20.90 -1.12 -28.67
C GLN A 28 19.63 -0.31 -29.01
N VAL A 29 19.55 0.16 -30.25
CA VAL A 29 18.43 0.94 -30.76
C VAL A 29 17.73 0.13 -31.84
N THR A 30 16.40 0.02 -31.76
CA THR A 30 15.58 -0.62 -32.78
C THR A 30 15.08 0.43 -33.76
N SER A 31 15.38 0.26 -35.04
CA SER A 31 14.95 1.13 -36.12
C SER A 31 13.44 1.05 -36.36
N ARG A 32 12.86 2.01 -37.09
CA ARG A 32 11.45 1.97 -37.53
C ARG A 32 11.14 0.75 -38.41
N GLN A 33 12.16 0.13 -39.01
CA GLN A 33 12.05 -1.08 -39.82
C GLN A 33 12.21 -2.37 -39.01
N GLY A 34 12.50 -2.25 -37.70
CA GLY A 34 12.70 -3.37 -36.79
C GLY A 34 14.15 -3.87 -36.70
N ASP A 35 15.09 -3.25 -37.42
CA ASP A 35 16.51 -3.61 -37.34
C ASP A 35 17.12 -3.10 -36.03
N VAL A 36 17.84 -3.94 -35.32
CA VAL A 36 18.55 -3.54 -34.10
C VAL A 36 19.98 -3.17 -34.44
N PHE A 37 20.41 -1.96 -34.07
CA PHE A 37 21.78 -1.50 -34.24
C PHE A 37 22.35 -0.95 -32.94
N ARG A 38 23.68 -0.98 -32.84
CA ARG A 38 24.41 -0.51 -31.67
C ARG A 38 24.79 0.96 -31.86
N ALA A 39 24.45 1.80 -30.89
CA ALA A 39 24.76 3.22 -30.86
C ALA A 39 25.67 3.55 -29.67
N GLU A 40 26.56 4.54 -29.82
CA GLU A 40 27.30 5.14 -28.71
C GLU A 40 26.64 6.45 -28.30
N VAL A 41 26.36 6.60 -27.01
CA VAL A 41 25.68 7.78 -26.45
C VAL A 41 26.42 8.25 -25.20
N PHE A 42 26.30 9.54 -24.87
CA PHE A 42 26.91 10.10 -23.67
C PHE A 42 26.02 9.90 -22.45
N ARG A 43 26.58 9.38 -21.36
CA ARG A 43 25.92 9.26 -20.05
C ARG A 43 26.35 10.35 -19.09
N CYS A 44 27.59 10.82 -19.22
CA CYS A 44 28.16 11.92 -18.45
C CYS A 44 28.97 12.83 -19.38
N ILE A 45 28.88 14.14 -19.17
CA ILE A 45 29.61 15.17 -19.90
C ILE A 45 30.28 16.09 -18.90
N ASN A 46 31.61 16.16 -18.96
CA ASN A 46 32.39 17.14 -18.23
C ASN A 46 32.80 18.28 -19.17
N VAL A 47 32.12 19.42 -19.04
CA VAL A 47 32.34 20.59 -19.89
C VAL A 47 33.68 21.26 -19.63
N ALA A 48 34.28 21.06 -18.45
CA ALA A 48 35.60 21.58 -18.16
C ALA A 48 36.69 20.87 -18.98
N THR A 49 36.50 19.58 -19.30
CA THR A 49 37.42 18.80 -20.15
C THR A 49 37.02 18.85 -21.62
N ASP A 50 35.73 18.80 -21.93
CA ASP A 50 35.19 18.65 -23.28
C ASP A 50 34.14 19.76 -23.58
N PRO A 51 34.57 21.02 -23.77
CA PRO A 51 33.66 22.16 -23.91
C PRO A 51 32.78 22.10 -25.16
N GLU A 52 33.23 21.43 -26.23
CA GLU A 52 32.42 21.23 -27.45
C GLU A 52 31.13 20.43 -27.20
N LEU A 53 31.11 19.57 -26.18
CA LEU A 53 29.93 18.78 -25.84
C LEU A 53 28.82 19.62 -25.20
N GLU A 54 29.13 20.79 -24.64
CA GLU A 54 28.09 21.71 -24.17
C GLU A 54 27.26 22.26 -25.35
N GLU A 55 27.93 22.61 -26.46
CA GLU A 55 27.24 23.11 -27.65
C GLU A 55 26.39 22.01 -28.30
N ALA A 56 26.94 20.79 -28.40
CA ALA A 56 26.22 19.62 -28.91
C ALA A 56 25.02 19.22 -28.03
N LEU A 57 25.14 19.39 -26.70
CA LEU A 57 24.04 19.17 -25.77
C LEU A 57 22.93 20.22 -25.99
N ARG A 58 23.29 21.50 -26.09
CA ARG A 58 22.35 22.61 -26.32
C ARG A 58 21.64 22.53 -27.67
N SER A 59 22.31 22.05 -28.71
CA SER A 59 21.72 21.86 -30.04
C SER A 59 20.82 20.63 -30.14
N GLY A 60 20.82 19.78 -29.11
CA GLY A 60 20.15 18.48 -29.10
C GLY A 60 20.83 17.43 -29.99
N GLU A 61 22.05 17.69 -30.46
CA GLU A 61 22.82 16.76 -31.31
C GLU A 61 23.21 15.49 -30.55
N LEU A 62 23.44 15.59 -29.24
CA LEU A 62 23.77 14.41 -28.40
C LEU A 62 22.62 13.43 -28.23
N PHE A 63 21.38 13.87 -28.49
CA PHE A 63 20.19 13.00 -28.47
C PHE A 63 19.92 12.38 -29.84
N LYS A 64 20.73 12.67 -30.86
CA LYS A 64 20.53 12.20 -32.23
C LYS A 64 21.53 11.09 -32.59
N VAL A 65 21.01 10.00 -33.12
CA VAL A 65 21.82 8.85 -33.56
C VAL A 65 21.50 8.50 -35.01
N GLU A 66 22.53 8.32 -35.84
CA GLU A 66 22.38 7.89 -37.23
C GLU A 66 22.16 6.36 -37.31
N GLY A 67 21.06 5.95 -37.95
CA GLY A 67 20.76 4.54 -38.21
C GLY A 67 21.39 4.04 -39.51
N PRO A 68 21.69 2.73 -39.63
CA PRO A 68 22.21 2.17 -40.87
C PRO A 68 21.15 2.20 -41.98
N GLY A 69 21.29 3.14 -42.93
CA GLY A 69 20.48 3.19 -44.15
C GLY A 69 19.25 4.11 -44.11
N GLU A 70 19.15 4.99 -43.11
CA GLU A 70 18.09 6.01 -43.03
C GLU A 70 18.67 7.43 -43.14
N ASP A 71 17.97 8.30 -43.88
CA ASP A 71 18.39 9.69 -44.10
C ASP A 71 18.08 10.60 -42.89
N GLU A 72 17.20 10.18 -41.98
CA GLU A 72 16.80 10.94 -40.78
C GLU A 72 17.41 10.32 -39.50
N PRO A 73 18.05 11.11 -38.63
CA PRO A 73 18.58 10.61 -37.35
C PRO A 73 17.46 10.30 -36.35
N TYR A 74 17.70 9.32 -35.49
CA TYR A 74 16.84 8.93 -34.38
C TYR A 74 17.04 9.87 -33.19
N GLU A 75 15.95 10.44 -32.68
CA GLU A 75 15.96 11.19 -31.43
C GLU A 75 15.70 10.26 -30.25
N LEU A 76 16.65 10.16 -29.33
CA LEU A 76 16.61 9.28 -28.17
C LEU A 76 16.38 10.10 -26.89
N ALA A 77 15.40 9.67 -26.09
CA ALA A 77 15.21 10.22 -24.76
C ALA A 77 16.20 9.56 -23.79
N LEU A 78 17.31 10.23 -23.49
CA LEU A 78 18.37 9.72 -22.63
C LEU A 78 18.67 10.71 -21.49
N PRO A 79 18.84 10.23 -20.24
CA PRO A 79 19.33 11.06 -19.15
C PRO A 79 20.83 11.32 -19.29
N ILE A 80 21.28 12.56 -19.06
CA ILE A 80 22.70 12.95 -19.15
C ILE A 80 23.14 13.63 -17.86
N ARG A 81 24.23 13.14 -17.25
CA ARG A 81 24.92 13.82 -16.15
C ARG A 81 25.75 14.97 -16.72
N TYR A 82 25.48 16.19 -16.30
CA TYR A 82 26.19 17.38 -16.68
C TYR A 82 27.12 17.82 -15.54
N HIS A 83 28.39 17.99 -15.84
CA HIS A 83 29.41 18.44 -14.90
C HIS A 83 30.18 19.64 -15.44
N ASP A 84 30.23 20.72 -14.65
CA ASP A 84 30.97 21.95 -14.95
C ASP A 84 31.74 22.39 -13.70
N GLU A 85 32.97 21.89 -13.59
CA GLU A 85 33.86 22.16 -12.44
C GLU A 85 34.14 23.66 -12.27
N LYS A 86 34.21 24.42 -13.37
CA LYS A 86 34.53 25.85 -13.35
C LYS A 86 33.40 26.66 -12.71
N ASN A 87 32.16 26.30 -13.01
CA ASN A 87 30.98 26.96 -12.44
C ASN A 87 30.46 26.24 -11.18
N LYS A 88 31.10 25.14 -10.76
CA LYS A 88 30.67 24.27 -9.65
C LYS A 88 29.21 23.82 -9.82
N VAL A 89 28.87 23.34 -11.01
CA VAL A 89 27.53 22.83 -11.31
C VAL A 89 27.61 21.34 -11.61
N PHE A 90 26.80 20.54 -10.91
CA PHE A 90 26.56 19.15 -11.23
C PHE A 90 25.05 18.91 -11.30
N ALA A 91 24.56 18.40 -12.43
CA ALA A 91 23.13 18.26 -12.67
C ALA A 91 22.78 17.02 -13.49
N LEU A 92 21.59 16.47 -13.26
CA LEU A 92 21.01 15.41 -14.08
C LEU A 92 20.02 16.04 -15.06
N ILE A 93 20.32 15.99 -16.36
CA ILE A 93 19.46 16.53 -17.41
C ILE A 93 18.55 15.41 -17.91
N LEU A 94 17.24 15.61 -17.73
CA LEU A 94 16.20 14.70 -18.18
C LEU A 94 15.41 15.30 -19.35
N PRO A 95 15.18 14.54 -20.43
CA PRO A 95 14.15 14.87 -21.43
C PRO A 95 12.76 14.88 -20.78
N GLU A 96 11.85 15.74 -21.27
CA GLU A 96 10.48 15.85 -20.71
C GLU A 96 9.72 14.52 -20.74
N SER A 97 9.98 13.68 -21.75
CA SER A 97 9.37 12.34 -21.86
C SER A 97 9.78 11.37 -20.75
N LEU A 98 10.90 11.62 -20.07
CA LEU A 98 11.37 10.81 -18.93
C LEU A 98 11.05 11.43 -17.57
N ARG A 99 10.21 12.47 -17.52
CA ARG A 99 9.85 13.14 -16.26
C ARG A 99 9.23 12.21 -15.21
N HIS A 100 8.41 11.26 -15.65
CA HIS A 100 7.82 10.24 -14.79
C HIS A 100 8.85 9.29 -14.15
N GLN A 101 10.08 9.23 -14.67
CA GLN A 101 11.18 8.39 -14.14
C GLN A 101 12.20 9.19 -13.31
N GLU A 102 11.90 10.45 -12.95
CA GLU A 102 12.85 11.30 -12.22
C GLU A 102 13.43 10.58 -10.99
N PHE A 103 12.55 10.07 -10.12
CA PHE A 103 12.98 9.50 -8.84
C PHE A 103 13.86 8.27 -9.02
N GLN A 104 13.52 7.40 -9.98
CA GLN A 104 14.32 6.22 -10.31
C GLN A 104 15.71 6.62 -10.82
N LEU A 105 15.77 7.51 -11.81
CA LEU A 105 17.04 7.94 -12.41
C LEU A 105 17.90 8.73 -11.42
N ARG A 106 17.28 9.54 -10.55
CA ARG A 106 17.98 10.24 -9.47
C ARG A 106 18.53 9.25 -8.43
N ALA A 107 17.77 8.23 -8.06
CA ALA A 107 18.23 7.17 -7.16
C ALA A 107 19.44 6.43 -7.74
N GLU A 108 19.44 6.10 -9.04
CA GLU A 108 20.61 5.48 -9.70
C GLU A 108 21.86 6.37 -9.61
N VAL A 109 21.73 7.68 -9.80
CA VAL A 109 22.88 8.60 -9.69
C VAL A 109 23.38 8.67 -8.25
N LEU A 110 22.48 8.66 -7.26
CA LEU A 110 22.84 8.66 -5.84
C LEU A 110 23.48 7.33 -5.40
N GLN A 111 23.03 6.20 -5.93
CA GLN A 111 23.66 4.90 -5.71
C GLN A 111 25.07 4.87 -6.30
N ASP A 112 25.26 5.36 -7.52
CA ASP A 112 26.59 5.48 -8.12
C ASP A 112 27.48 6.45 -7.30
N LEU A 113 26.91 7.53 -6.76
CA LEU A 113 27.62 8.47 -5.90
C LEU A 113 28.03 7.82 -4.56
N GLY A 114 27.20 6.93 -4.01
CA GLY A 114 27.52 6.16 -2.80
C GLY A 114 28.70 5.19 -2.96
N ARG A 115 29.03 4.81 -4.19
CA ARG A 115 30.23 4.01 -4.52
C ARG A 115 31.51 4.84 -4.61
N VAL A 116 31.41 6.17 -4.49
CA VAL A 116 32.56 7.07 -4.58
C VAL A 116 33.35 7.06 -3.27
N THR A 117 34.61 6.65 -3.32
CA THR A 117 35.45 6.52 -2.11
C THR A 117 36.15 7.81 -1.71
N ASP A 118 36.26 8.77 -2.63
CA ASP A 118 36.92 10.05 -2.39
C ASP A 118 35.96 11.10 -1.81
N ILE A 119 36.53 12.18 -1.26
CA ILE A 119 35.75 13.33 -0.81
C ILE A 119 35.00 13.94 -2.00
N VAL A 120 33.68 13.73 -2.04
CA VAL A 120 32.78 14.33 -3.03
C VAL A 120 32.63 15.84 -2.73
N PRO A 121 32.92 16.75 -3.67
CA PRO A 121 32.65 18.18 -3.51
C PRO A 121 31.17 18.47 -3.23
N ASP A 122 30.88 19.47 -2.40
CA ASP A 122 29.50 19.80 -1.98
C ASP A 122 28.57 20.05 -3.17
N TYR A 123 29.05 20.73 -4.21
CA TYR A 123 28.25 21.00 -5.41
C TYR A 123 27.87 19.74 -6.23
N ILE A 124 28.57 18.63 -6.03
CA ILE A 124 28.21 17.33 -6.60
C ILE A 124 27.16 16.64 -5.70
N ARG A 125 27.25 16.79 -4.38
CA ARG A 125 26.25 16.27 -3.42
C ARG A 125 24.90 16.98 -3.59
N ASP A 126 24.94 18.28 -3.84
CA ASP A 126 23.76 19.13 -4.09
C ASP A 126 23.28 19.05 -5.55
N MET A 127 23.38 17.86 -6.17
CA MET A 127 22.94 17.65 -7.56
C MET A 127 21.47 18.03 -7.74
N ARG A 128 21.18 18.76 -8.82
CA ARG A 128 19.81 19.08 -9.23
C ARG A 128 19.39 18.31 -10.48
N THR A 129 18.12 17.92 -10.53
CA THR A 129 17.48 17.47 -11.77
C THR A 129 17.04 18.69 -12.59
N ILE A 130 17.25 18.65 -13.90
CA ILE A 130 16.83 19.67 -14.85
C ILE A 130 15.99 19.03 -15.94
N TYR A 131 14.90 19.68 -16.32
CA TYR A 131 14.03 19.23 -17.39
C TYR A 131 14.32 19.99 -18.69
N GLY A 132 14.88 19.27 -19.66
CA GLY A 132 15.29 19.82 -20.95
C GLY A 132 16.53 20.71 -20.90
N VAL A 133 17.09 21.00 -22.08
CA VAL A 133 18.36 21.73 -22.22
C VAL A 133 18.24 23.24 -22.03
N GLU A 134 17.03 23.80 -22.14
CA GLU A 134 16.81 25.25 -22.02
C GLU A 134 17.06 25.75 -20.59
N GLN A 135 16.69 24.96 -19.59
CA GLN A 135 16.84 25.29 -18.17
C GLN A 135 18.32 25.31 -17.72
N LEU A 136 19.22 24.67 -18.47
CA LEU A 136 20.67 24.66 -18.19
C LEU A 136 21.28 26.07 -18.21
N ALA A 137 20.74 26.98 -19.04
CA ALA A 137 21.20 28.36 -19.09
C ALA A 137 20.88 29.15 -17.79
N GLY A 138 19.79 28.80 -17.10
CA GLY A 138 19.36 29.46 -15.86
C GLY A 138 20.26 29.16 -14.67
N LEU A 139 20.82 27.94 -14.59
CA LEU A 139 21.69 27.54 -13.48
C LEU A 139 23.00 28.32 -13.44
N LYS A 140 23.63 28.57 -14.60
CA LYS A 140 24.89 29.31 -14.67
C LYS A 140 24.79 30.73 -14.10
N ASN A 141 23.62 31.36 -14.21
CA ASN A 141 23.41 32.74 -13.77
C ASN A 141 23.07 32.86 -12.28
N ARG A 142 22.44 31.85 -11.68
CA ARG A 142 21.88 31.93 -10.31
C ARG A 142 22.95 31.78 -9.22
N ASP A 143 23.99 30.97 -9.45
CA ASP A 143 25.05 30.76 -8.45
C ASP A 143 26.20 31.77 -8.54
N LEU A 144 26.38 32.41 -9.71
CA LEU A 144 27.24 33.60 -9.84
C LEU A 144 26.70 34.78 -9.02
N ALA A 145 25.36 34.90 -8.89
CA ALA A 145 24.73 35.93 -8.06
C ALA A 145 24.93 35.65 -6.56
N LYS A 146 24.84 34.38 -6.11
CA LYS A 146 25.09 34.01 -4.72
C LYS A 146 26.57 34.07 -4.30
N SER A 147 27.51 33.87 -5.23
CA SER A 147 28.95 33.96 -4.94
C SER A 147 29.50 35.39 -4.92
N ALA A 148 28.75 36.38 -5.44
CA ALA A 148 29.16 37.78 -5.46
C ALA A 148 28.79 38.58 -4.19
N GLU A 149 28.02 38.00 -3.26
CA GLU A 149 27.49 38.68 -2.07
C GLU A 149 28.09 38.20 -0.72
N ALA A 150 29.39 37.89 -0.68
CA ALA A 150 30.14 37.68 0.57
C ALA A 150 31.41 38.57 0.64
N PRO A 151 31.82 39.06 1.83
CA PRO A 151 32.02 40.50 2.04
C PRO A 151 33.45 41.00 1.83
N GLU A 152 33.62 41.92 0.87
CA GLU A 152 34.86 42.71 0.64
C GLU A 152 34.70 44.18 1.10
N GLN A 153 34.02 44.43 2.23
CA GLN A 153 33.66 45.78 2.70
C GLN A 153 34.26 46.16 4.08
N LEU A 154 35.49 45.77 4.41
CA LEU A 154 36.12 46.17 5.68
C LEU A 154 37.51 46.82 5.60
N LEU A 155 37.95 47.30 4.44
CA LEU A 155 39.26 48.00 4.33
C LEU A 155 39.24 49.20 3.38
N ALA A 156 38.39 50.20 3.64
CA ALA A 156 38.62 51.57 3.17
C ALA A 156 37.69 52.57 3.86
N ASP A 157 38.02 53.05 5.05
CA ASP A 157 37.95 54.50 5.26
C ASP A 157 38.87 54.99 6.38
N GLY A 158 39.65 56.02 6.06
CA GLY A 158 40.54 56.71 6.97
C GLY A 158 39.80 57.85 7.67
N GLY A 159 39.76 57.82 9.01
CA GLY A 159 39.21 58.89 9.84
C GLY A 159 39.94 59.01 11.17
N ALA A 160 40.36 60.23 11.49
CA ALA A 160 41.27 60.65 12.57
C ALA A 160 40.72 60.42 14.02
N PRO A 161 41.58 60.56 15.05
CA PRO A 161 41.54 59.74 16.27
C PRO A 161 40.65 60.32 17.36
N VAL A 162 39.87 59.47 18.02
CA VAL A 162 39.25 59.76 19.31
C VAL A 162 39.84 58.81 20.35
N ALA A 163 40.27 59.41 21.46
CA ALA A 163 41.08 58.81 22.50
C ALA A 163 40.46 57.54 23.10
N ALA A 164 41.20 56.43 23.00
CA ALA A 164 40.94 55.22 23.74
C ALA A 164 41.43 55.36 25.20
N PRO A 165 40.61 55.02 26.22
CA PRO A 165 41.11 54.77 27.56
C PRO A 165 41.84 53.42 27.59
N ALA A 166 42.86 53.35 28.45
CA ALA A 166 43.71 52.20 28.62
C ALA A 166 43.01 51.08 29.40
N GLN A 167 43.18 49.85 28.89
CA GLN A 167 43.11 48.53 29.56
C GLN A 167 41.72 47.87 29.76
N PRO A 168 41.63 46.51 29.72
CA PRO A 168 42.66 45.61 30.26
C PRO A 168 43.09 44.41 29.40
N ARG A 169 44.38 44.08 29.54
CA ARG A 169 45.04 42.83 29.11
C ARG A 169 44.36 41.53 29.57
N VAL A 170 43.38 41.63 30.48
CA VAL A 170 42.67 40.50 31.08
C VAL A 170 41.79 39.80 30.05
N GLU A 171 41.09 40.53 29.18
CA GLU A 171 40.25 39.93 28.12
C GLU A 171 41.08 39.19 27.07
N LEU A 172 42.31 39.66 26.83
CA LEU A 172 43.24 38.97 25.94
C LEU A 172 43.75 37.68 26.61
N GLU A 173 44.16 37.72 27.87
CA GLU A 173 44.60 36.52 28.61
C GLU A 173 43.49 35.46 28.71
N GLU A 174 42.22 35.86 28.86
CA GLU A 174 41.08 34.95 28.82
C GLU A 174 40.86 34.34 27.42
N ALA A 175 41.00 35.13 26.35
CA ALA A 175 40.93 34.62 24.98
C ALA A 175 42.08 33.64 24.67
N TRP A 176 43.30 33.93 25.12
CA TRP A 176 44.44 33.03 24.97
C TRP A 176 44.26 31.74 25.77
N SER A 177 43.67 31.80 26.97
CA SER A 177 43.35 30.60 27.75
C SER A 177 42.32 29.72 27.06
N LYS A 178 41.32 30.29 26.37
CA LYS A 178 40.35 29.53 25.59
C LYS A 178 40.98 28.86 24.37
N VAL A 179 41.82 29.58 23.64
CA VAL A 179 42.53 29.02 22.47
C VAL A 179 43.47 27.88 22.88
N GLU A 180 44.13 27.98 24.04
CA GLU A 180 44.99 26.90 24.53
C GLU A 180 44.18 25.67 24.95
N GLN A 181 43.01 25.87 25.59
CA GLN A 181 42.08 24.77 25.92
C GLN A 181 41.55 24.08 24.65
N GLU A 182 41.18 24.84 23.62
CA GLU A 182 40.75 24.29 22.33
C GLU A 182 41.88 23.53 21.63
N ARG A 183 43.14 24.01 21.74
CA ARG A 183 44.30 23.29 21.21
C ARG A 183 44.57 21.98 21.93
N GLU A 184 44.44 21.95 23.25
CA GLU A 184 44.56 20.72 24.03
C GLU A 184 43.43 19.75 23.70
N GLN A 185 42.21 20.24 23.50
CA GLN A 185 41.07 19.44 23.09
C GLN A 185 41.29 18.81 21.71
N LEU A 186 41.67 19.62 20.72
CA LEU A 186 42.00 19.15 19.37
C LEU A 186 43.18 18.16 19.36
N ALA A 187 44.15 18.32 20.26
CA ALA A 187 45.24 17.36 20.41
C ALA A 187 44.76 16.00 20.94
N ARG A 188 43.82 15.99 21.90
CA ARG A 188 43.19 14.76 22.39
C ARG A 188 42.33 14.08 21.34
N GLU A 189 41.54 14.85 20.59
CA GLU A 189 40.73 14.34 19.49
C GLU A 189 41.60 13.73 18.39
N ARG A 190 42.72 14.37 18.03
CA ARG A 190 43.69 13.79 17.09
C ARG A 190 44.28 12.47 17.61
N GLN A 191 44.61 12.40 18.89
CA GLN A 191 45.11 11.16 19.49
C GLN A 191 44.06 10.05 19.47
N GLN A 192 42.79 10.37 19.74
CA GLN A 192 41.68 9.42 19.63
C GLN A 192 41.47 8.95 18.19
N LEU A 193 41.55 9.84 17.21
CA LEU A 193 41.46 9.48 15.79
C LEU A 193 42.61 8.59 15.33
N ASP A 194 43.84 8.84 15.82
CA ASP A 194 44.99 7.97 15.52
C ASP A 194 44.81 6.57 16.15
N GLU A 195 44.29 6.47 17.38
CA GLU A 195 43.96 5.19 18.02
C GLU A 195 42.86 4.41 17.27
N VAL A 196 41.82 5.11 16.79
CA VAL A 196 40.76 4.52 15.95
C VAL A 196 41.34 4.04 14.62
N ARG A 197 42.22 4.83 14.00
CA ARG A 197 42.89 4.45 12.76
C ARG A 197 43.75 3.19 12.92
N GLU A 198 44.53 3.10 14.00
CA GLU A 198 45.31 1.89 14.32
C GLU A 198 44.42 0.68 14.65
N ARG A 199 43.21 0.88 15.17
CA ARG A 199 42.22 -0.19 15.35
C ARG A 199 41.67 -0.68 14.01
N ILE A 200 41.32 0.23 13.10
CA ILE A 200 40.85 -0.09 11.76
C ILE A 200 41.92 -0.82 10.95
N ASP A 201 43.18 -0.37 11.01
CA ASP A 201 44.28 -1.02 10.29
C ASP A 201 44.53 -2.45 10.81
N ARG A 202 44.33 -2.70 12.12
CA ARG A 202 44.39 -4.05 12.70
C ARG A 202 43.24 -4.95 12.26
N GLU A 203 42.02 -4.41 12.19
CA GLU A 203 40.87 -5.19 11.72
C GLU A 203 40.95 -5.47 10.21
N ARG A 204 41.44 -4.53 9.40
CA ARG A 204 41.73 -4.78 7.98
C ARG A 204 42.75 -5.90 7.78
N ALA A 205 43.84 -5.90 8.58
CA ALA A 205 44.82 -6.96 8.53
C ALA A 205 44.24 -8.34 8.92
N ARG A 206 43.27 -8.37 9.85
CA ARG A 206 42.54 -9.60 10.20
C ARG A 206 41.62 -10.07 9.08
N MET A 207 40.90 -9.15 8.44
CA MET A 207 40.07 -9.49 7.27
C MET A 207 40.91 -10.04 6.13
N ASP A 208 42.06 -9.42 5.83
CA ASP A 208 42.98 -9.92 4.79
C ASP A 208 43.53 -11.34 5.11
N GLU A 209 43.67 -11.69 6.39
CA GLU A 209 44.06 -13.03 6.84
C GLU A 209 42.91 -14.04 6.64
N ILE A 210 41.68 -13.67 7.02
CA ILE A 210 40.47 -14.48 6.82
C ILE A 210 40.21 -14.73 5.32
N ASP A 211 40.36 -13.70 4.48
CA ASP A 211 40.18 -13.82 3.03
C ASP A 211 41.21 -14.77 2.39
N GLN A 212 42.44 -14.78 2.92
CA GLN A 212 43.46 -15.74 2.49
C GLN A 212 43.12 -17.17 2.91
N GLU A 213 42.59 -17.36 4.13
CA GLU A 213 42.11 -18.66 4.60
C GLU A 213 40.93 -19.18 3.77
N LEU A 214 39.91 -18.36 3.53
CA LEU A 214 38.75 -18.71 2.70
C LEU A 214 39.14 -19.00 1.24
N SER A 215 40.09 -18.25 0.68
CA SER A 215 40.62 -18.51 -0.65
C SER A 215 41.34 -19.87 -0.73
N ALA A 216 42.10 -20.24 0.31
CA ALA A 216 42.74 -21.54 0.41
C ALA A 216 41.70 -22.68 0.55
N GLU A 217 40.70 -22.53 1.40
CA GLU A 217 39.62 -23.52 1.57
C GLU A 217 38.81 -23.72 0.29
N ARG A 218 38.48 -22.63 -0.43
CA ARG A 218 37.79 -22.69 -1.73
C ARG A 218 38.62 -23.43 -2.78
N ALA A 219 39.95 -23.27 -2.77
CA ALA A 219 40.83 -24.03 -3.66
C ALA A 219 40.82 -25.53 -3.34
N GLU A 220 40.87 -25.91 -2.06
CA GLU A 220 40.80 -27.31 -1.61
C GLU A 220 39.45 -27.96 -1.96
N LEU A 221 38.34 -27.26 -1.77
CA LEU A 221 37.00 -27.72 -2.18
C LEU A 221 36.90 -27.91 -3.70
N GLY A 222 37.55 -27.04 -4.48
CA GLY A 222 37.65 -27.16 -5.93
C GLY A 222 38.36 -28.46 -6.36
N GLU A 223 39.46 -28.80 -5.69
CA GLU A 223 40.19 -30.06 -5.92
C GLU A 223 39.31 -31.28 -5.57
N LEU A 224 38.69 -31.29 -4.39
CA LEU A 224 37.78 -32.37 -3.96
C LEU A 224 36.60 -32.57 -4.92
N ARG A 225 36.01 -31.49 -5.43
CA ARG A 225 34.91 -31.56 -6.40
C ARG A 225 35.38 -32.17 -7.72
N SER A 226 36.59 -31.86 -8.16
CA SER A 226 37.19 -32.45 -9.36
C SER A 226 37.44 -33.95 -9.19
N GLU A 227 37.89 -34.39 -8.00
CA GLU A 227 38.10 -35.80 -7.69
C GLU A 227 36.80 -36.59 -7.66
N LEU A 228 35.73 -36.03 -7.05
CA LEU A 228 34.40 -36.64 -7.04
C LEU A 228 33.82 -36.77 -8.46
N GLN A 229 34.03 -35.77 -9.31
CA GLN A 229 33.57 -35.82 -10.70
C GLN A 229 34.25 -36.95 -11.49
N VAL A 230 35.56 -37.13 -11.29
CA VAL A 230 36.31 -38.25 -11.89
C VAL A 230 35.83 -39.60 -11.33
N ALA A 231 35.54 -39.69 -10.04
CA ALA A 231 35.00 -40.90 -9.42
C ALA A 231 33.61 -41.26 -9.98
N SER A 232 32.75 -40.27 -10.17
CA SER A 232 31.41 -40.44 -10.76
C SER A 232 31.49 -40.99 -12.19
N LEU A 233 32.32 -40.38 -13.05
CA LEU A 233 32.52 -40.85 -14.43
C LEU A 233 33.04 -42.29 -14.50
N ASN A 234 33.90 -42.68 -13.56
CA ASN A 234 34.40 -44.06 -13.46
C ASN A 234 33.31 -45.06 -13.03
N LEU A 235 32.36 -44.65 -12.17
CA LEU A 235 31.22 -45.48 -11.78
C LEU A 235 30.24 -45.66 -12.94
N GLU A 236 29.96 -44.59 -13.68
CA GLU A 236 29.08 -44.63 -14.85
C GLU A 236 29.65 -45.54 -15.96
N GLN A 237 30.95 -45.46 -16.23
CA GLN A 237 31.62 -46.39 -17.15
C GLN A 237 31.51 -47.86 -16.69
N LYS A 238 31.61 -48.13 -15.39
CA LYS A 238 31.42 -49.48 -14.84
C LYS A 238 29.98 -49.98 -14.98
N GLN A 239 28.99 -49.09 -14.79
CA GLN A 239 27.59 -49.43 -15.02
C GLN A 239 27.32 -49.78 -16.48
N MET A 240 27.82 -48.97 -17.43
CA MET A 240 27.69 -49.28 -18.86
C MET A 240 28.34 -50.61 -19.24
N GLN A 241 29.49 -50.98 -18.65
CA GLN A 241 30.12 -52.28 -18.90
C GLN A 241 29.29 -53.45 -18.35
N LEU A 242 28.64 -53.27 -17.19
CA LEU A 242 27.75 -54.28 -16.60
C LEU A 242 26.48 -54.47 -17.43
N GLU A 243 25.88 -53.39 -17.94
CA GLU A 243 24.70 -53.45 -18.81
C GLU A 243 25.01 -54.10 -20.15
N GLN A 244 26.19 -53.86 -20.72
CA GLN A 244 26.61 -54.46 -21.99
C GLN A 244 26.98 -55.95 -21.88
N SER A 245 27.23 -56.47 -20.68
CA SER A 245 27.65 -57.85 -20.45
C SER A 245 26.51 -58.79 -20.01
N ALA A 246 25.27 -58.31 -19.89
CA ALA A 246 24.10 -59.14 -19.57
C ALA A 246 23.53 -59.85 -20.82
N PRO A 247 23.52 -61.21 -20.88
CA PRO A 247 22.96 -61.93 -22.00
C PRO A 247 21.42 -61.87 -21.99
N ARG A 248 20.83 -61.34 -23.07
CA ARG A 248 19.38 -61.30 -23.32
C ARG A 248 18.81 -62.73 -23.38
N SER A 249 18.01 -63.11 -22.39
CA SER A 249 17.17 -64.32 -22.42
C SER A 249 15.72 -63.96 -22.77
N GLY A 250 15.07 -64.82 -23.54
CA GLY A 250 13.79 -64.58 -24.21
C GLY A 250 12.54 -64.62 -23.32
N PRO A 251 11.34 -64.45 -23.92
CA PRO A 251 10.10 -64.18 -23.20
C PRO A 251 9.54 -65.47 -22.59
N VAL A 252 9.18 -65.41 -21.30
CA VAL A 252 8.41 -66.48 -20.63
C VAL A 252 7.18 -65.87 -19.98
N GLU A 253 6.09 -66.61 -20.17
CA GLU A 253 4.70 -66.33 -19.85
C GLU A 253 4.41 -66.21 -18.34
N ALA A 254 3.22 -65.65 -18.09
CA ALA A 254 2.59 -65.40 -16.82
C ALA A 254 2.55 -66.59 -15.84
N THR A 255 2.76 -66.30 -14.56
CA THR A 255 2.10 -67.01 -13.45
C THR A 255 1.89 -66.05 -12.28
N GLN A 256 0.61 -65.80 -12.00
CA GLN A 256 0.08 -65.14 -10.82
C GLN A 256 0.12 -66.14 -9.65
N VAL A 257 0.72 -65.76 -8.53
CA VAL A 257 0.67 -66.53 -7.28
C VAL A 257 0.16 -65.59 -6.17
N VAL A 258 -0.99 -65.98 -5.63
CA VAL A 258 -1.64 -65.48 -4.42
C VAL A 258 -0.96 -66.13 -3.21
N THR A 259 -0.69 -65.36 -2.16
CA THR A 259 -0.67 -65.86 -0.77
C THR A 259 -1.13 -64.78 0.20
N ASP A 260 -2.19 -65.09 0.95
CA ASP A 260 -2.62 -64.47 2.20
C ASP A 260 -1.58 -64.69 3.32
N ASP A 261 -1.44 -63.75 4.27
CA ASP A 261 -1.80 -63.95 5.70
C ASP A 261 -1.27 -62.85 6.66
N GLN A 262 -2.17 -62.46 7.57
CA GLN A 262 -1.94 -62.07 8.99
C GLN A 262 -1.41 -60.66 9.33
N PHE A 263 -2.23 -59.83 9.99
CA PHE A 263 -2.11 -59.51 11.43
C PHE A 263 -3.37 -58.78 11.97
N LEU A 264 -3.91 -59.32 13.06
CA LEU A 264 -4.96 -58.77 13.93
C LEU A 264 -4.31 -57.90 15.01
N GLU A 265 -4.92 -56.77 15.38
CA GLU A 265 -4.92 -56.31 16.76
C GLU A 265 -6.24 -55.62 17.13
N ILE A 266 -6.82 -56.11 18.22
CA ILE A 266 -8.11 -55.79 18.82
C ILE A 266 -7.80 -54.91 20.04
N TYR A 267 -8.53 -53.81 20.25
CA TYR A 267 -8.82 -53.34 21.61
C TYR A 267 -10.29 -52.94 21.74
N GLU A 268 -10.88 -53.51 22.78
CA GLU A 268 -12.29 -53.48 23.18
C GLU A 268 -12.74 -52.11 23.67
N SER A 269 -13.97 -51.74 23.32
CA SER A 269 -14.75 -50.68 23.93
C SER A 269 -15.57 -51.24 25.10
N VAL A 270 -15.61 -50.50 26.21
CA VAL A 270 -16.47 -50.79 27.37
C VAL A 270 -17.51 -49.68 27.48
N GLU A 271 -18.76 -50.12 27.57
CA GLU A 271 -20.01 -49.38 27.74
C GLU A 271 -20.07 -48.56 29.03
N THR A 272 -20.88 -47.49 29.04
CA THR A 272 -21.70 -47.15 30.21
C THR A 272 -22.93 -46.34 29.82
N GLU A 273 -24.10 -46.94 30.02
CA GLU A 273 -25.42 -46.33 29.99
C GLU A 273 -25.68 -45.45 31.23
N GLY A 274 -26.59 -44.48 31.11
CA GLY A 274 -27.09 -43.70 32.25
C GLY A 274 -28.20 -42.72 31.92
N VAL A 275 -29.41 -43.23 31.72
CA VAL A 275 -30.69 -42.49 31.59
C VAL A 275 -31.16 -41.96 32.95
N VAL A 276 -31.61 -40.69 33.03
CA VAL A 276 -32.60 -40.23 34.02
C VAL A 276 -33.54 -39.19 33.39
N GLU A 277 -34.83 -39.51 33.37
CA GLU A 277 -35.99 -38.66 33.09
C GLU A 277 -36.34 -37.75 34.28
N LEU A 278 -36.81 -36.51 34.05
CA LEU A 278 -37.81 -35.76 34.85
C LEU A 278 -38.38 -34.64 33.94
N SER A 279 -39.61 -34.70 33.41
CA SER A 279 -40.96 -34.56 34.00
C SER A 279 -41.57 -33.17 33.79
N GLU A 280 -42.80 -33.19 33.24
CA GLU A 280 -43.73 -32.12 32.83
C GLU A 280 -44.08 -31.03 33.88
N GLY A 281 -44.56 -29.86 33.39
CA GLY A 281 -45.39 -28.95 34.19
C GLY A 281 -45.81 -27.60 33.56
N PHE A 282 -46.90 -27.61 32.76
CA PHE A 282 -48.00 -26.62 32.65
C PHE A 282 -47.82 -25.11 32.98
N TYR A 283 -48.25 -24.22 32.06
CA TYR A 283 -49.35 -23.20 32.16
C TYR A 283 -49.38 -22.33 30.87
N SER A 284 -50.35 -22.52 29.95
CA SER A 284 -51.53 -21.66 29.68
C SER A 284 -51.28 -20.28 29.00
N GLU A 285 -51.63 -20.19 27.70
CA GLU A 285 -52.07 -18.96 27.00
C GLU A 285 -53.45 -18.44 27.55
N PRO A 286 -54.10 -17.32 27.13
CA PRO A 286 -53.90 -16.50 25.90
C PRO A 286 -54.22 -14.96 25.97
N SER A 287 -54.22 -14.32 24.79
CA SER A 287 -54.95 -13.08 24.38
C SER A 287 -54.19 -11.74 24.52
N GLU A 288 -54.31 -10.71 23.66
CA GLU A 288 -55.32 -10.37 22.66
C GLU A 288 -54.81 -9.21 21.74
N LYS A 289 -55.05 -9.32 20.41
CA LYS A 289 -55.55 -8.30 19.45
C LYS A 289 -54.90 -6.90 19.29
N THR A 290 -54.35 -6.72 18.07
CA THR A 290 -54.56 -5.62 17.07
C THR A 290 -54.54 -4.14 17.50
N ASN A 291 -53.66 -3.34 16.87
CA ASN A 291 -54.11 -2.24 16.00
C ASN A 291 -53.01 -1.66 15.09
N ILE A 292 -53.48 -1.21 13.93
CA ILE A 292 -52.80 -0.75 12.72
C ILE A 292 -52.72 0.80 12.73
N LEU A 293 -51.62 1.33 12.15
CA LEU A 293 -51.37 2.71 11.65
C LEU A 293 -51.43 3.86 12.67
N ASP A 294 -50.31 4.59 12.85
CA ASP A 294 -50.15 5.91 12.23
C ASP A 294 -48.70 6.44 12.35
N THR A 295 -48.31 7.21 11.35
CA THR A 295 -47.00 7.86 11.18
C THR A 295 -46.89 9.13 12.03
N ARG A 296 -45.72 9.38 12.64
CA ARG A 296 -45.02 10.69 12.77
C ARG A 296 -43.85 10.65 13.77
N TYR A 297 -42.68 11.09 13.29
CA TYR A 297 -41.58 11.76 13.99
C TYR A 297 -41.52 11.69 15.52
N ALA A 298 -40.49 11.02 16.04
CA ALA A 298 -39.80 11.40 17.28
C ALA A 298 -38.37 10.83 17.27
N LEU A 299 -37.41 11.66 16.85
CA LEU A 299 -36.03 11.58 17.35
C LEU A 299 -36.10 11.86 18.84
N GLY A 300 -35.77 10.87 19.67
CA GLY A 300 -35.75 11.03 21.12
C GLY A 300 -35.41 9.72 21.82
N ASP A 301 -34.23 9.73 22.44
CA ASP A 301 -33.72 8.78 23.44
C ASP A 301 -33.12 7.46 22.92
N MET A 302 -31.93 7.57 22.33
CA MET A 302 -30.90 6.52 22.35
C MET A 302 -29.89 6.82 23.49
N PRO A 303 -29.29 5.82 24.16
CA PRO A 303 -28.35 6.03 25.25
C PRO A 303 -27.07 6.75 24.76
N ALA A 304 -26.65 7.79 25.47
CA ALA A 304 -25.62 8.75 25.03
C ALA A 304 -24.17 8.23 25.06
N GLU A 305 -23.91 6.97 25.42
CA GLU A 305 -22.54 6.52 25.73
C GLU A 305 -22.01 5.38 24.84
N LEU A 306 -22.77 4.92 23.82
CA LEU A 306 -22.37 3.78 22.97
C LEU A 306 -22.62 3.95 21.46
N ASN A 307 -22.83 5.18 20.97
CA ASN A 307 -23.10 5.43 19.53
C ASN A 307 -22.21 6.53 18.90
N GLU A 308 -21.16 6.99 19.60
CA GLU A 308 -20.22 7.98 19.04
C GLU A 308 -19.28 7.38 17.98
N ASP A 309 -19.16 6.05 17.91
CA ASP A 309 -18.31 5.34 16.94
C ASP A 309 -18.96 5.13 15.55
N ALA A 310 -20.22 5.55 15.36
CA ALA A 310 -21.03 5.10 14.22
C ALA A 310 -20.87 5.88 12.88
N VAL A 311 -20.02 6.92 12.81
CA VAL A 311 -19.78 7.63 11.53
C VAL A 311 -18.28 7.82 11.32
N LEU A 312 -17.61 6.73 10.95
CA LEU A 312 -16.16 6.73 10.69
C LEU A 312 -15.80 7.31 9.32
N LYS A 313 -16.73 7.28 8.36
CA LYS A 313 -16.59 7.85 7.01
C LYS A 313 -17.57 9.00 6.79
N PRO A 314 -17.24 10.02 5.96
CA PRO A 314 -18.19 11.04 5.54
C PRO A 314 -19.45 10.40 4.96
N CYS A 315 -20.61 10.72 5.54
CA CYS A 315 -21.89 10.31 5.01
C CYS A 315 -22.39 11.37 4.03
N ILE A 316 -22.49 11.00 2.75
CA ILE A 316 -22.97 11.88 1.67
C ILE A 316 -24.27 11.30 1.14
N THR A 317 -25.38 11.99 1.36
CA THR A 317 -26.70 11.52 0.94
C THR A 317 -27.39 12.54 0.05
N ARG A 318 -27.98 12.07 -1.06
CA ARG A 318 -28.80 12.94 -1.92
C ARG A 318 -30.14 13.20 -1.22
N VAL A 319 -30.50 14.47 -1.06
CA VAL A 319 -31.72 14.89 -0.36
C VAL A 319 -32.64 15.73 -1.26
N ASP A 320 -33.90 15.83 -0.88
CA ASP A 320 -34.86 16.70 -1.57
C ASP A 320 -34.43 18.17 -1.48
N ALA A 321 -34.62 18.91 -2.57
CA ALA A 321 -34.20 20.31 -2.71
C ALA A 321 -35.04 21.34 -1.90
N VAL A 322 -35.49 20.97 -0.69
CA VAL A 322 -36.34 21.82 0.14
C VAL A 322 -35.54 23.04 0.63
N GLY A 323 -35.94 24.23 0.19
CA GLY A 323 -35.32 25.50 0.60
C GLY A 323 -34.12 25.94 -0.25
N VAL A 324 -33.77 25.18 -1.29
CA VAL A 324 -32.71 25.56 -2.26
C VAL A 324 -33.34 26.17 -3.51
N ALA A 325 -32.75 27.25 -4.03
CA ALA A 325 -33.23 27.89 -5.25
C ALA A 325 -33.11 26.94 -6.45
N LYS A 326 -34.10 26.95 -7.35
CA LYS A 326 -34.05 26.12 -8.57
C LYS A 326 -33.05 26.63 -9.60
N LYS A 327 -32.68 27.90 -9.51
CA LYS A 327 -31.72 28.56 -10.39
C LYS A 327 -30.58 29.15 -9.57
N TYR A 328 -29.39 29.05 -10.12
CA TYR A 328 -28.20 29.66 -9.56
C TYR A 328 -28.26 31.18 -9.77
N GLU A 329 -28.23 31.94 -8.67
CA GLU A 329 -28.23 33.41 -8.67
C GLU A 329 -26.92 33.98 -8.06
N GLY A 330 -25.91 33.13 -7.88
CA GLY A 330 -24.62 33.49 -7.29
C GLY A 330 -23.77 34.40 -8.18
N LYS A 331 -22.87 35.16 -7.56
CA LYS A 331 -21.89 36.05 -8.19
C LYS A 331 -20.61 35.33 -8.59
N SER A 332 -20.20 34.30 -7.85
CA SER A 332 -19.06 33.43 -8.17
C SER A 332 -19.53 32.05 -8.64
N ALA A 333 -18.62 31.23 -9.17
CA ALA A 333 -18.93 29.86 -9.57
C ALA A 333 -19.26 28.95 -8.37
N ALA A 334 -18.70 29.25 -7.21
CA ALA A 334 -18.97 28.58 -5.95
C ALA A 334 -19.17 29.62 -4.83
N GLU A 335 -20.19 29.42 -4.00
CA GLU A 335 -20.53 30.29 -2.87
C GLU A 335 -20.92 29.42 -1.66
N ILE A 336 -20.63 29.90 -0.46
CA ILE A 336 -21.00 29.25 0.79
C ILE A 336 -21.58 30.29 1.73
N GLU A 337 -22.70 29.96 2.38
CA GLU A 337 -23.40 30.86 3.28
C GLU A 337 -24.07 30.11 4.42
N VAL A 338 -24.39 30.81 5.51
CA VAL A 338 -25.27 30.29 6.56
C VAL A 338 -26.72 30.63 6.22
N PHE A 339 -27.55 29.62 5.94
CA PHE A 339 -28.97 29.78 5.68
C PHE A 339 -29.79 28.97 6.69
N ASN A 340 -30.68 29.64 7.44
CA ASN A 340 -31.50 29.02 8.49
C ASN A 340 -30.69 28.20 9.51
N ARG A 341 -29.51 28.69 9.92
CA ARG A 341 -28.56 28.00 10.80
C ARG A 341 -27.98 26.71 10.21
N ARG A 342 -27.96 26.55 8.89
CA ARG A 342 -27.26 25.48 8.20
C ARG A 342 -26.24 26.08 7.26
N VAL A 343 -25.09 25.44 7.13
CA VAL A 343 -24.11 25.81 6.12
C VAL A 343 -24.58 25.26 4.77
N VAL A 344 -24.78 26.15 3.80
CA VAL A 344 -25.22 25.80 2.46
C VAL A 344 -24.14 26.21 1.47
N ALA A 345 -23.53 25.23 0.83
CA ALA A 345 -22.55 25.40 -0.23
C ALA A 345 -23.25 25.23 -1.57
N LYS A 346 -23.05 26.17 -2.50
CA LYS A 346 -23.66 26.16 -3.83
C LYS A 346 -22.55 26.23 -4.87
N ALA A 347 -22.66 25.46 -5.94
CA ALA A 347 -21.69 25.54 -7.03
C ALA A 347 -22.35 25.34 -8.39
N GLN A 348 -21.99 26.18 -9.35
CA GLN A 348 -22.28 26.02 -10.77
C GLN A 348 -21.09 25.32 -11.43
N VAL A 349 -21.33 24.10 -11.93
CA VAL A 349 -20.27 23.21 -12.41
C VAL A 349 -20.53 22.72 -13.83
N PRO A 350 -19.47 22.39 -14.59
CA PRO A 350 -19.59 21.76 -15.91
C PRO A 350 -20.40 20.46 -15.87
N ASN A 351 -21.11 20.14 -16.94
CA ASN A 351 -21.90 18.89 -16.98
C ASN A 351 -21.02 17.64 -16.85
N ALA A 352 -19.81 17.66 -17.42
CA ALA A 352 -18.87 16.55 -17.29
C ALA A 352 -18.45 16.29 -15.83
N THR A 353 -18.33 17.35 -15.02
CA THR A 353 -18.06 17.25 -13.58
C THR A 353 -19.25 16.64 -12.84
N LEU A 354 -20.49 17.01 -13.21
CA LEU A 354 -21.69 16.41 -12.63
C LEU A 354 -21.82 14.93 -12.96
N ASP A 355 -21.56 14.55 -14.21
CA ASP A 355 -21.64 13.16 -14.65
C ASP A 355 -20.66 12.27 -13.88
N ALA A 356 -19.42 12.75 -13.65
CA ALA A 356 -18.42 12.04 -12.83
C ALA A 356 -18.82 11.93 -11.36
N LEU A 357 -19.39 13.00 -10.77
CA LEU A 357 -19.92 12.99 -9.40
C LEU A 357 -21.13 12.06 -9.22
N GLU A 358 -21.83 11.67 -10.30
CA GLU A 358 -22.92 10.68 -10.24
C GLU A 358 -22.45 9.23 -10.49
N SER A 359 -21.31 9.02 -11.17
CA SER A 359 -20.82 7.68 -11.51
C SER A 359 -19.91 7.05 -10.47
N ASP A 360 -19.14 7.88 -9.76
CA ASP A 360 -17.99 7.45 -8.95
C ASP A 360 -18.28 7.54 -7.44
N GLU A 361 -17.38 7.04 -6.60
CA GLU A 361 -17.52 7.15 -5.14
C GLU A 361 -17.28 8.60 -4.69
N LEU A 362 -18.30 9.20 -4.07
CA LEU A 362 -18.22 10.56 -3.56
C LEU A 362 -17.47 10.60 -2.23
N SER A 363 -16.49 11.48 -2.14
CA SER A 363 -15.74 11.78 -0.93
C SER A 363 -15.71 13.28 -0.62
N PHE A 364 -15.62 13.62 0.66
CA PHE A 364 -15.60 14.99 1.14
C PHE A 364 -14.36 15.27 1.99
N PHE A 365 -13.69 16.38 1.70
CA PHE A 365 -12.44 16.80 2.33
C PHE A 365 -12.56 18.21 2.91
N VAL A 366 -11.93 18.43 4.05
CA VAL A 366 -11.70 19.73 4.69
C VAL A 366 -10.20 19.97 4.69
N GLN A 367 -9.76 21.03 4.03
CA GLN A 367 -8.37 21.27 3.71
C GLN A 367 -7.84 22.57 4.32
N GLY A 368 -6.59 22.54 4.78
CA GLY A 368 -5.80 23.72 5.12
C GLY A 368 -4.90 24.05 3.94
N THR A 369 -5.27 25.07 3.15
CA THR A 369 -4.62 25.36 1.88
C THR A 369 -3.71 26.58 1.99
N PHE A 370 -2.47 26.44 1.51
CA PHE A 370 -1.44 27.47 1.54
C PHE A 370 -0.98 27.76 0.11
N VAL A 371 -1.59 28.77 -0.52
CA VAL A 371 -1.34 29.04 -1.95
C VAL A 371 -0.64 30.37 -2.13
N THR A 372 0.54 30.32 -2.73
CA THR A 372 1.33 31.50 -3.12
C THR A 372 0.63 32.26 -4.24
N PRO A 373 0.10 33.48 -3.98
CA PRO A 373 -0.54 34.26 -5.03
C PRO A 373 0.52 34.65 -6.08
N PRO A 374 0.15 34.78 -7.36
CA PRO A 374 1.07 35.26 -8.39
C PRO A 374 1.64 36.63 -8.01
N ALA A 375 2.97 36.76 -8.10
CA ALA A 375 3.66 38.00 -7.78
C ALA A 375 3.14 39.14 -8.65
N LYS A 376 2.89 40.32 -8.05
CA LYS A 376 2.56 41.51 -8.83
C LYS A 376 3.74 41.87 -9.72
N PRO A 377 3.51 42.27 -10.98
CA PRO A 377 4.59 42.74 -11.86
C PRO A 377 5.36 43.89 -11.18
N GLY A 378 6.64 43.66 -10.87
CA GLY A 378 7.51 44.63 -10.20
C GLY A 378 7.64 44.52 -8.68
N ALA A 379 7.07 43.48 -8.04
CA ALA A 379 7.40 43.15 -6.65
C ALA A 379 8.84 42.60 -6.56
N GLU A 380 9.63 43.11 -5.61
CA GLU A 380 11.02 42.68 -5.41
C GLU A 380 11.16 41.40 -4.57
N SER A 381 10.13 41.03 -3.80
CA SER A 381 10.08 39.81 -2.98
C SER A 381 9.04 38.80 -3.49
N GLU A 382 9.35 37.51 -3.36
CA GLU A 382 8.36 36.45 -3.57
C GLU A 382 7.28 36.53 -2.47
N PRO A 383 5.98 36.52 -2.84
CA PRO A 383 4.91 36.59 -1.86
C PRO A 383 4.89 35.32 -1.01
N LEU A 384 4.57 35.45 0.27
CA LEU A 384 4.32 34.29 1.12
C LEU A 384 2.96 33.64 0.75
N PRO A 385 2.80 32.33 0.98
CA PRO A 385 1.55 31.63 0.70
C PRO A 385 0.41 32.17 1.56
N TYR A 386 -0.73 32.44 0.93
CA TYR A 386 -1.94 32.87 1.63
C TYR A 386 -2.67 31.64 2.22
N PRO A 387 -2.86 31.57 3.55
CA PRO A 387 -3.54 30.44 4.19
C PRO A 387 -5.07 30.63 4.20
N PHE A 388 -5.84 29.60 3.83
CA PHE A 388 -7.30 29.59 3.91
C PHE A 388 -7.86 28.17 4.05
N VAL A 389 -9.14 28.03 4.40
CA VAL A 389 -9.81 26.73 4.51
C VAL A 389 -10.46 26.38 3.16
N GLY A 390 -10.18 25.19 2.63
CA GLY A 390 -10.85 24.61 1.47
C GLY A 390 -11.83 23.52 1.88
N LEU A 391 -13.04 23.53 1.34
CA LEU A 391 -13.98 22.41 1.41
C LEU A 391 -14.07 21.81 0.01
N LEU A 392 -13.92 20.49 -0.11
CA LEU A 392 -13.81 19.83 -1.40
C LEU A 392 -14.74 18.62 -1.46
N LEU A 393 -15.63 18.60 -2.46
CA LEU A 393 -16.41 17.42 -2.83
C LEU A 393 -15.79 16.82 -4.09
N THR A 394 -15.41 15.55 -4.03
CA THR A 394 -14.64 14.88 -5.09
C THR A 394 -15.25 13.53 -5.43
N ALA A 395 -15.25 13.19 -6.71
CA ALA A 395 -15.45 11.84 -7.21
C ALA A 395 -14.09 11.13 -7.28
N LEU A 396 -14.00 9.96 -6.65
CA LEU A 396 -12.80 9.13 -6.65
C LEU A 396 -12.99 7.89 -7.53
N ASP A 397 -11.98 7.55 -8.32
CA ASP A 397 -11.92 6.25 -9.01
C ASP A 397 -11.46 5.12 -8.07
N ASP A 398 -11.39 3.90 -8.60
CA ASP A 398 -10.94 2.70 -7.89
C ASP A 398 -9.49 2.81 -7.35
N GLU A 399 -8.72 3.81 -7.79
CA GLU A 399 -7.35 4.08 -7.34
C GLU A 399 -7.26 5.29 -6.37
N ASP A 400 -8.38 5.76 -5.82
CA ASP A 400 -8.47 6.97 -4.99
C ASP A 400 -7.91 8.23 -5.67
N GLN A 401 -8.00 8.32 -7.01
CA GLN A 401 -7.69 9.53 -7.76
C GLN A 401 -8.94 10.37 -8.03
N ALA A 402 -8.80 11.69 -7.94
CA ALA A 402 -9.87 12.62 -8.25
C ALA A 402 -10.16 12.61 -9.76
N THR A 403 -11.30 12.04 -10.17
CA THR A 403 -11.80 12.16 -11.55
C THR A 403 -12.44 13.52 -11.77
N ALA A 404 -13.12 14.05 -10.76
CA ALA A 404 -13.73 15.37 -10.76
C ALA A 404 -13.82 15.95 -9.35
N SER A 405 -13.68 17.28 -9.20
CA SER A 405 -13.80 17.92 -7.88
C SER A 405 -14.40 19.32 -7.93
N VAL A 406 -15.10 19.67 -6.85
CA VAL A 406 -15.76 20.96 -6.63
C VAL A 406 -15.32 21.53 -5.29
N GLY A 407 -14.76 22.74 -5.32
CA GLY A 407 -14.16 23.37 -4.15
C GLY A 407 -14.90 24.64 -3.70
N TRP A 408 -14.98 24.84 -2.39
CA TRP A 408 -15.40 26.10 -1.74
C TRP A 408 -14.26 26.58 -0.84
N SER A 409 -13.88 27.85 -0.96
CA SER A 409 -12.84 28.45 -0.11
C SER A 409 -13.46 29.35 0.95
N LEU A 410 -12.86 29.39 2.13
CA LEU A 410 -13.28 30.20 3.28
C LEU A 410 -12.07 30.98 3.82
N ASP A 411 -12.16 32.31 3.84
CA ASP A 411 -11.15 33.20 4.40
C ASP A 411 -11.37 33.35 5.91
N VAL A 412 -10.49 32.78 6.74
CA VAL A 412 -10.60 32.84 8.21
C VAL A 412 -10.55 34.28 8.75
N VAL A 413 -9.99 35.23 7.98
CA VAL A 413 -9.94 36.66 8.34
C VAL A 413 -11.28 37.36 8.07
N SER A 414 -12.07 36.85 7.13
CA SER A 414 -13.41 37.37 6.84
C SER A 414 -14.37 37.00 7.97
N PRO A 415 -15.10 37.95 8.58
CA PRO A 415 -15.98 37.65 9.71
C PRO A 415 -17.13 36.71 9.33
N ASP A 416 -17.64 36.80 8.10
CA ASP A 416 -18.73 35.95 7.60
C ASP A 416 -18.24 34.49 7.44
N ASP A 417 -17.06 34.29 6.86
CA ASP A 417 -16.46 32.96 6.67
C ASP A 417 -15.98 32.36 8.00
N SER A 418 -15.47 33.20 8.91
CA SER A 418 -15.09 32.78 10.27
C SER A 418 -16.29 32.26 11.07
N GLU A 419 -17.49 32.85 10.88
CA GLU A 419 -18.73 32.33 11.46
C GLU A 419 -19.10 30.95 10.88
N ILE A 420 -18.93 30.75 9.56
CA ILE A 420 -19.14 29.46 8.91
C ILE A 420 -18.17 28.40 9.44
N VAL A 421 -16.88 28.72 9.53
CA VAL A 421 -15.86 27.82 10.07
C VAL A 421 -16.19 27.45 11.52
N ALA A 422 -16.52 28.44 12.37
CA ALA A 422 -16.90 28.19 13.75
C ALA A 422 -18.13 27.27 13.88
N GLN A 423 -19.11 27.40 12.97
CA GLN A 423 -20.27 26.51 12.94
C GLN A 423 -19.89 25.07 12.54
N LEU A 424 -19.02 24.91 11.52
CA LEU A 424 -18.55 23.60 11.08
C LEU A 424 -17.62 22.92 12.09
N GLU A 425 -16.91 23.69 12.92
CA GLU A 425 -16.07 23.19 14.02
C GLU A 425 -16.88 22.53 15.15
N GLU A 426 -18.15 22.92 15.35
CA GLU A 426 -19.03 22.21 16.28
C GLU A 426 -19.46 20.86 15.70
N LYS A 427 -19.82 20.86 14.41
CA LYS A 427 -20.22 19.67 13.65
C LYS A 427 -20.11 19.97 12.16
N VAL A 428 -19.35 19.15 11.43
CA VAL A 428 -19.22 19.29 9.97
C VAL A 428 -20.48 18.71 9.31
N GLU A 429 -21.51 19.54 9.24
CA GLU A 429 -22.78 19.29 8.58
C GLU A 429 -23.05 20.42 7.58
N LEU A 430 -23.12 20.08 6.29
CA LEU A 430 -23.41 21.05 5.24
C LEU A 430 -24.32 20.48 4.15
N HIS A 431 -25.08 21.38 3.53
CA HIS A 431 -25.88 21.07 2.35
C HIS A 431 -25.16 21.59 1.11
N VAL A 432 -24.83 20.70 0.18
CA VAL A 432 -24.22 21.04 -1.10
C VAL A 432 -25.29 21.04 -2.20
N ALA A 433 -25.52 22.18 -2.83
CA ALA A 433 -26.39 22.32 -3.98
C ALA A 433 -25.56 22.50 -5.26
N LEU A 434 -25.64 21.52 -6.16
CA LEU A 434 -24.94 21.54 -7.44
C LEU A 434 -25.87 21.97 -8.55
N TYR A 435 -25.40 22.91 -9.38
CA TYR A 435 -26.11 23.47 -10.52
C TYR A 435 -25.31 23.19 -11.78
N ASN A 436 -26.00 22.91 -12.88
CA ASN A 436 -25.37 22.70 -14.18
C ASN A 436 -24.90 24.02 -14.82
N GLU A 437 -24.26 23.93 -15.99
CA GLU A 437 -23.79 25.11 -16.74
C GLU A 437 -24.91 26.10 -17.11
N ALA A 438 -26.16 25.64 -17.25
CA ALA A 438 -27.31 26.51 -17.50
C ALA A 438 -27.82 27.23 -16.22
N GLY A 439 -27.23 26.89 -15.07
CA GLY A 439 -27.62 27.39 -13.75
C GLY A 439 -28.86 26.69 -13.19
N ASP A 440 -29.31 25.58 -13.76
CA ASP A 440 -30.43 24.80 -13.23
C ASP A 440 -29.93 23.81 -12.18
N LEU A 441 -30.70 23.66 -11.08
CA LEU A 441 -30.35 22.76 -9.98
C LEU A 441 -30.31 21.30 -10.45
N HIS A 442 -29.17 20.63 -10.27
CA HIS A 442 -28.95 19.23 -10.60
C HIS A 442 -29.24 18.31 -9.40
N GLY A 443 -28.72 18.67 -8.22
CA GLY A 443 -28.89 17.86 -7.01
C GLY A 443 -28.56 18.63 -5.74
N VAL A 444 -29.09 18.14 -4.61
CA VAL A 444 -28.72 18.59 -3.27
C VAL A 444 -28.21 17.39 -2.48
N TYR A 445 -27.07 17.56 -1.84
CA TYR A 445 -26.40 16.54 -1.04
C TYR A 445 -26.28 17.04 0.39
N GLU A 446 -26.63 16.21 1.36
CA GLU A 446 -26.36 16.42 2.78
C GLU A 446 -25.07 15.68 3.12
N ILE A 447 -24.10 16.41 3.64
CA ILE A 447 -22.79 15.90 4.03
C ILE A 447 -22.66 15.99 5.54
N ILE A 448 -22.42 14.85 6.18
CA ILE A 448 -22.10 14.74 7.60
C ILE A 448 -20.76 14.04 7.72
N ALA A 449 -19.72 14.73 8.20
CA ALA A 449 -18.37 14.20 8.25
C ALA A 449 -17.74 14.31 9.65
N PRO A 450 -16.95 13.31 10.11
CA PRO A 450 -16.26 13.35 11.40
C PRO A 450 -14.99 14.22 11.39
N LEU A 451 -15.04 15.40 10.75
CA LEU A 451 -13.86 16.24 10.45
C LEU A 451 -13.77 17.53 11.29
N HIS A 452 -14.57 17.64 12.35
CA HIS A 452 -14.63 18.83 13.20
C HIS A 452 -13.29 19.12 13.90
N GLN A 453 -12.59 18.07 14.34
CA GLN A 453 -11.25 18.19 14.95
C GLN A 453 -10.19 18.63 13.93
N ASN A 454 -10.26 18.11 12.70
CA ASN A 454 -9.39 18.55 11.60
C ASN A 454 -9.60 20.03 11.32
N LEU A 455 -10.85 20.48 11.24
CA LEU A 455 -11.15 21.89 10.97
C LEU A 455 -10.61 22.80 12.09
N ALA A 456 -10.80 22.44 13.36
CA ALA A 456 -10.26 23.18 14.49
C ALA A 456 -8.72 23.23 14.49
N TRP A 457 -8.08 22.13 14.10
CA TRP A 457 -6.63 22.06 13.94
C TRP A 457 -6.16 22.94 12.77
N ILE A 458 -6.81 22.85 11.60
CA ILE A 458 -6.52 23.64 10.40
C ILE A 458 -6.65 25.14 10.71
N ARG A 459 -7.74 25.55 11.37
CA ARG A 459 -7.96 26.94 11.76
C ARG A 459 -6.82 27.46 12.62
N ARG A 460 -6.36 26.69 13.62
CA ARG A 460 -5.24 27.08 14.47
C ARG A 460 -3.94 27.25 13.69
N GLN A 461 -3.67 26.38 12.72
CA GLN A 461 -2.49 26.51 11.84
C GLN A 461 -2.57 27.77 10.98
N ILE A 462 -3.74 28.05 10.40
CA ILE A 462 -3.99 29.26 9.61
C ILE A 462 -3.81 30.52 10.47
N GLU A 463 -4.41 30.56 11.66
CA GLU A 463 -4.29 31.68 12.61
C GLU A 463 -2.84 31.90 13.04
N GLY A 464 -2.11 30.84 13.41
CA GLY A 464 -0.69 30.92 13.75
C GLY A 464 0.15 31.45 12.58
N ARG A 465 -0.17 31.05 11.34
CA ARG A 465 0.52 31.56 10.17
C ARG A 465 0.26 33.05 9.93
N PHE A 466 -0.95 33.53 10.20
CA PHE A 466 -1.25 34.97 10.16
C PHE A 466 -0.56 35.75 11.28
N GLU A 467 -0.36 35.17 12.46
CA GLU A 467 0.40 35.80 13.56
C GLU A 467 1.89 35.98 13.23
N GLU A 468 2.46 35.08 12.43
CA GLU A 468 3.84 35.17 11.92
C GLU A 468 4.01 36.22 10.81
N MET A 469 2.93 36.55 10.08
CA MET A 469 2.97 37.53 9.00
C MET A 469 3.11 38.96 9.53
N THR A 470 4.03 39.72 8.95
CA THR A 470 4.19 41.15 9.27
C THR A 470 3.19 42.02 8.51
N SER A 471 2.87 43.21 9.02
CA SER A 471 1.91 44.12 8.36
C SER A 471 2.28 44.52 6.92
N ASP A 472 3.56 44.38 6.55
CA ASP A 472 4.10 44.72 5.24
C ASP A 472 4.10 43.53 4.26
N ASP A 473 3.60 42.37 4.69
CA ASP A 473 3.60 41.15 3.89
C ASP A 473 2.63 41.24 2.70
N PRO A 474 3.07 40.97 1.45
CA PRO A 474 2.21 40.92 0.27
C PRO A 474 1.00 40.00 0.41
N ALA A 475 1.08 38.96 1.25
CA ALA A 475 -0.04 38.07 1.52
C ALA A 475 -1.19 38.78 2.25
N LEU A 476 -0.93 39.85 3.02
CA LEU A 476 -1.97 40.62 3.70
C LEU A 476 -2.60 41.71 2.83
N GLU A 477 -2.16 41.86 1.58
CA GLU A 477 -2.75 42.82 0.66
C GLU A 477 -4.20 42.50 0.30
N SER A 478 -5.01 43.54 0.13
CA SER A 478 -6.37 43.41 -0.40
C SER A 478 -6.38 42.62 -1.71
N GLY A 479 -7.14 41.52 -1.73
CA GLY A 479 -7.29 40.65 -2.88
C GLY A 479 -6.23 39.55 -3.05
N ALA A 480 -5.32 39.37 -2.09
CA ALA A 480 -4.43 38.20 -2.07
C ALA A 480 -5.22 36.89 -2.02
N TYR A 481 -6.19 36.78 -1.11
CA TYR A 481 -7.14 35.66 -1.02
C TYR A 481 -7.77 35.32 -2.38
N ALA A 482 -8.39 36.29 -3.06
CA ALA A 482 -9.06 36.06 -4.34
C ALA A 482 -8.11 35.50 -5.42
N ARG A 483 -6.85 35.96 -5.47
CA ARG A 483 -5.84 35.44 -6.40
C ARG A 483 -5.40 34.02 -6.04
N SER A 484 -5.25 33.72 -4.75
CA SER A 484 -4.90 32.38 -4.27
C SER A 484 -6.04 31.38 -4.55
N VAL A 485 -7.30 31.79 -4.36
CA VAL A 485 -8.48 30.99 -4.69
C VAL A 485 -8.62 30.74 -6.18
N GLU A 486 -8.32 31.73 -7.03
CA GLU A 486 -8.31 31.55 -8.49
C GLU A 486 -7.28 30.48 -8.90
N MET A 487 -6.11 30.47 -8.27
CA MET A 487 -5.05 29.50 -8.55
C MET A 487 -5.40 28.09 -8.03
N TRP A 488 -5.99 27.99 -6.83
CA TRP A 488 -6.48 26.72 -6.26
C TRP A 488 -7.61 26.10 -7.11
N ASN A 489 -8.43 26.94 -7.75
CA ASN A 489 -9.51 26.50 -8.62
C ASN A 489 -9.08 26.18 -10.06
N ALA A 490 -7.82 26.39 -10.44
CA ALA A 490 -7.33 26.06 -11.77
C ALA A 490 -7.37 24.55 -12.06
N GLU A 491 -7.62 24.17 -13.32
CA GLU A 491 -7.80 22.77 -13.77
C GLU A 491 -6.55 21.88 -13.60
N GLY A 492 -5.37 22.48 -13.40
CA GLY A 492 -4.12 21.77 -13.12
C GLY A 492 -3.65 21.84 -11.66
N PHE A 493 -4.44 22.42 -10.77
CA PHE A 493 -4.07 22.48 -9.36
C PHE A 493 -4.40 21.15 -8.68
N GLU A 494 -3.39 20.54 -8.08
CA GLU A 494 -3.52 19.23 -7.46
C GLU A 494 -4.14 19.34 -6.06
N ARG A 495 -5.48 19.35 -5.99
CA ARG A 495 -6.20 19.61 -4.73
C ARG A 495 -6.05 18.51 -3.69
N LEU A 496 -6.04 17.23 -4.07
CA LEU A 496 -5.84 16.10 -3.14
C LEU A 496 -4.36 15.84 -2.81
N GLY A 497 -3.45 16.43 -3.60
CA GLY A 497 -2.02 16.18 -3.58
C GLY A 497 -1.61 14.74 -3.93
N LEU A 498 -0.30 14.50 -3.87
CA LEU A 498 0.35 13.30 -4.43
C LEU A 498 0.39 12.10 -3.48
N LEU A 499 0.54 12.32 -2.17
CA LEU A 499 0.78 11.21 -1.23
C LEU A 499 -0.54 10.53 -0.89
N ARG A 500 -0.60 9.21 -1.02
CA ARG A 500 -1.75 8.37 -0.65
C ARG A 500 -1.51 7.69 0.69
N HIS A 501 -2.58 7.40 1.43
CA HIS A 501 -2.50 6.61 2.67
C HIS A 501 -3.54 5.49 2.64
N ASN A 502 -3.24 4.38 3.31
CA ASN A 502 -4.13 3.21 3.38
C ASN A 502 -4.81 3.08 4.76
N PHE A 503 -4.87 4.18 5.53
CA PHE A 503 -5.49 4.14 6.85
C PHE A 503 -7.02 4.00 6.78
N ALA A 504 -7.53 3.11 7.62
CA ALA A 504 -8.90 2.97 8.07
C ALA A 504 -8.94 3.15 9.60
N ALA A 505 -10.14 3.34 10.17
CA ALA A 505 -10.30 3.55 11.61
C ALA A 505 -9.73 2.40 12.48
N ASP A 506 -9.82 1.19 11.96
CA ASP A 506 -9.35 -0.05 12.55
C ASP A 506 -7.93 -0.43 12.08
N SER A 507 -7.22 0.40 11.31
CA SER A 507 -5.85 0.10 10.90
C SER A 507 -4.98 -0.29 12.10
N PHE A 508 -4.31 -1.44 11.95
CA PHE A 508 -3.46 -2.07 12.97
C PHE A 508 -4.21 -2.46 14.26
N ALA A 509 -5.53 -2.64 14.21
CA ALA A 509 -6.31 -3.20 15.31
C ALA A 509 -5.88 -4.62 15.66
N ASP A 510 -5.49 -5.41 14.66
CA ASP A 510 -5.11 -6.82 14.82
C ASP A 510 -3.60 -7.06 14.85
N ALA A 511 -2.80 -6.04 14.54
CA ALA A 511 -1.33 -6.11 14.60
C ALA A 511 -0.87 -6.51 16.00
N SER A 512 -0.40 -7.74 16.15
CA SER A 512 -0.13 -8.36 17.45
C SER A 512 1.25 -9.00 17.53
N THR A 513 1.81 -9.39 16.38
CA THR A 513 3.15 -9.96 16.32
C THR A 513 4.22 -8.88 16.27
N PRO A 514 5.46 -9.16 16.72
CA PRO A 514 6.59 -8.25 16.59
C PRO A 514 6.83 -7.73 15.17
N ALA A 515 6.72 -8.58 14.13
CA ALA A 515 6.93 -8.15 12.74
C ALA A 515 5.82 -7.19 12.25
N GLU A 516 4.55 -7.52 12.51
CA GLU A 516 3.41 -6.65 12.18
C GLU A 516 3.51 -5.29 12.88
N LEU A 517 3.93 -5.30 14.15
CA LEU A 517 4.08 -4.08 14.95
C LEU A 517 5.28 -3.25 14.53
N SER A 518 6.37 -3.87 14.08
CA SER A 518 7.51 -3.17 13.48
C SER A 518 7.10 -2.42 12.22
N LEU A 519 6.37 -3.09 11.32
CA LEU A 519 5.83 -2.46 10.12
C LEU A 519 4.83 -1.34 10.46
N ALA A 520 3.89 -1.60 11.38
CA ALA A 520 2.91 -0.62 11.81
C ALA A 520 3.58 0.62 12.43
N ALA A 521 4.60 0.42 13.27
CA ALA A 521 5.39 1.51 13.86
C ALA A 521 6.14 2.32 12.79
N GLY A 522 6.66 1.65 11.75
CA GLY A 522 7.27 2.30 10.60
C GLY A 522 6.30 3.17 9.82
N ILE A 523 5.14 2.62 9.42
CA ILE A 523 4.11 3.34 8.65
C ILE A 523 3.53 4.50 9.45
N VAL A 524 3.11 4.25 10.69
CA VAL A 524 2.54 5.30 11.55
C VAL A 524 3.61 6.34 11.90
N GLY A 525 4.85 5.93 12.13
CA GLY A 525 5.99 6.82 12.36
C GLY A 525 6.23 7.75 11.16
N PHE A 526 6.25 7.20 9.95
CA PHE A 526 6.35 7.95 8.70
C PHE A 526 5.29 9.05 8.60
N TRP A 527 4.03 8.73 8.89
CA TRP A 527 2.90 9.68 8.83
C TRP A 527 2.82 10.62 10.05
N SER A 528 3.58 10.34 11.10
CA SER A 528 3.65 11.19 12.30
C SER A 528 4.74 12.26 12.20
N GLU A 529 5.56 12.25 11.15
CA GLU A 529 6.50 13.35 10.88
C GLU A 529 5.72 14.66 10.59
N PRO A 530 6.18 15.83 11.06
CA PRO A 530 5.41 17.08 11.01
C PRO A 530 4.82 17.41 9.63
N GLU A 531 5.63 17.33 8.57
CA GLU A 531 5.20 17.68 7.21
C GLU A 531 4.14 16.71 6.67
N ARG A 532 4.27 15.42 6.98
CA ARG A 532 3.34 14.37 6.51
C ARG A 532 2.09 14.29 7.35
N TYR A 533 2.21 14.60 8.63
CA TYR A 533 1.11 14.76 9.55
C TYR A 533 0.21 15.91 9.10
N ASP A 534 0.81 17.07 8.81
CA ASP A 534 0.10 18.22 8.24
C ASP A 534 -0.55 17.86 6.91
N TYR A 535 0.16 17.13 6.04
CA TYR A 535 -0.38 16.68 4.78
C TYR A 535 -1.60 15.73 4.95
N LEU A 536 -1.49 14.73 5.83
CA LEU A 536 -2.54 13.74 6.10
C LEU A 536 -3.83 14.42 6.60
N LEU A 537 -3.69 15.37 7.53
CA LEU A 537 -4.84 16.04 8.14
C LEU A 537 -5.39 17.18 7.28
N ALA A 538 -4.52 17.97 6.66
CA ALA A 538 -4.88 19.21 5.96
C ALA A 538 -5.13 19.02 4.46
N HIS A 539 -4.70 17.91 3.85
CA HIS A 539 -4.93 17.66 2.41
C HIS A 539 -5.79 16.42 2.19
N ARG A 540 -5.50 15.33 2.91
CA ARG A 540 -6.25 14.07 2.81
C ARG A 540 -7.44 13.99 3.78
N SER A 541 -7.57 14.96 4.69
CA SER A 541 -8.66 15.05 5.66
C SER A 541 -8.89 13.75 6.44
N PHE A 542 -7.84 12.99 6.71
CA PHE A 542 -7.99 11.80 7.52
C PHE A 542 -8.37 12.22 8.95
N PRO A 543 -9.42 11.64 9.58
CA PRO A 543 -9.94 12.15 10.84
C PRO A 543 -8.89 12.14 11.97
N LEU A 544 -8.60 13.31 12.55
CA LEU A 544 -7.55 13.51 13.55
C LEU A 544 -7.71 12.54 14.74
N GLY A 545 -8.91 12.45 15.32
CA GLY A 545 -9.18 11.55 16.44
C GLY A 545 -8.94 10.07 16.12
N GLN A 546 -9.20 9.65 14.88
CA GLN A 546 -8.91 8.28 14.43
C GLN A 546 -7.41 8.06 14.28
N PHE A 547 -6.68 9.00 13.69
CA PHE A 547 -5.23 8.90 13.55
C PHE A 547 -4.54 8.84 14.91
N GLU A 548 -4.94 9.70 15.85
CA GLU A 548 -4.44 9.64 17.22
C GLU A 548 -4.73 8.30 17.89
N ALA A 549 -5.91 7.71 17.66
CA ALA A 549 -6.26 6.40 18.19
C ALA A 549 -5.35 5.30 17.60
N ILE A 550 -5.07 5.35 16.30
CA ILE A 550 -4.11 4.45 15.62
C ILE A 550 -2.72 4.62 16.22
N GLN A 551 -2.22 5.86 16.35
CA GLN A 551 -0.91 6.14 16.93
C GLN A 551 -0.81 5.59 18.36
N LYS A 552 -1.78 5.91 19.23
CA LYS A 552 -1.82 5.44 20.62
C LYS A 552 -1.85 3.90 20.70
N ARG A 553 -2.58 3.24 19.81
CA ARG A 553 -2.67 1.77 19.73
C ARG A 553 -1.33 1.15 19.33
N VAL A 554 -0.74 1.62 18.24
CA VAL A 554 0.55 1.12 17.72
C VAL A 554 1.67 1.38 18.72
N VAL A 555 1.78 2.60 19.27
CA VAL A 555 2.81 2.95 20.26
C VAL A 555 2.72 2.07 21.50
N ARG A 556 1.51 1.86 22.05
CA ARG A 556 1.34 1.04 23.24
C ARG A 556 1.81 -0.41 23.01
N ARG A 557 1.45 -1.01 21.87
CA ARG A 557 1.81 -2.39 21.55
C ARG A 557 3.28 -2.53 21.17
N ALA A 558 3.83 -1.58 20.40
CA ALA A 558 5.24 -1.54 20.07
C ALA A 558 6.10 -1.46 21.34
N VAL A 559 5.75 -0.61 22.30
CA VAL A 559 6.45 -0.51 23.59
C VAL A 559 6.34 -1.81 24.40
N GLN A 560 5.19 -2.49 24.36
CA GLN A 560 5.01 -3.79 25.03
C GLN A 560 5.84 -4.92 24.43
N GLN A 561 6.18 -4.83 23.14
CA GLN A 561 6.97 -5.82 22.41
C GLN A 561 8.43 -5.37 22.20
N GLY A 562 8.86 -4.27 22.82
CA GLY A 562 10.23 -3.78 22.66
C GLY A 562 10.60 -3.38 21.22
N ILE A 563 9.62 -3.00 20.39
CA ILE A 563 9.85 -2.55 19.03
C ILE A 563 10.33 -1.10 19.06
N CYS A 564 11.43 -0.81 18.37
CA CYS A 564 11.98 0.53 18.24
C CYS A 564 10.98 1.46 17.52
N ILE A 565 10.76 2.64 18.07
CA ILE A 565 9.82 3.64 17.55
C ILE A 565 10.53 4.97 17.24
N GLY A 566 10.07 5.63 16.16
CA GLY A 566 10.60 6.92 15.71
C GLY A 566 10.33 8.07 16.68
N GLU A 567 11.00 9.21 16.47
CA GLU A 567 10.98 10.36 17.40
C GLU A 567 9.58 10.89 17.71
N ALA A 568 8.73 11.07 16.69
CA ALA A 568 7.35 11.53 16.87
C ALA A 568 6.53 10.57 17.76
N LEU A 569 6.73 9.26 17.59
CA LEU A 569 6.06 8.24 18.39
C LEU A 569 6.62 8.12 19.80
N ARG A 570 7.91 8.42 20.02
CA ARG A 570 8.51 8.51 21.36
C ARG A 570 7.90 9.64 22.17
N ALA A 571 7.74 10.82 21.57
CA ALA A 571 7.08 11.95 22.21
C ALA A 571 5.66 11.57 22.66
N LEU A 572 4.91 10.88 21.80
CA LEU A 572 3.57 10.37 22.13
C LEU A 572 3.62 9.30 23.25
N ALA A 573 4.60 8.42 23.25
CA ALA A 573 4.76 7.42 24.32
C ALA A 573 4.97 8.06 25.70
N LEU A 574 5.72 9.17 25.76
CA LEU A 574 5.91 9.95 26.98
C LEU A 574 4.64 10.70 27.39
N GLU A 575 3.92 11.28 26.43
CA GLU A 575 2.62 11.93 26.68
C GLU A 575 1.61 10.94 27.27
N MET A 576 1.57 9.71 26.74
CA MET A 576 0.76 8.60 27.24
C MET A 576 1.25 8.04 28.60
N SER A 577 2.34 8.58 29.16
CA SER A 577 2.95 8.12 30.41
C SER A 577 3.36 6.63 30.40
N LEU A 578 3.77 6.12 29.23
CA LEU A 578 4.33 4.76 29.13
C LEU A 578 5.74 4.67 29.75
N ALA A 579 6.42 5.81 29.86
CA ALA A 579 7.66 6.05 30.59
C ALA A 579 7.67 7.50 31.10
N LYS A 580 8.48 7.83 32.12
CA LYS A 580 8.58 9.20 32.67
C LYS A 580 9.47 10.11 31.84
N ASP A 581 10.50 9.52 31.22
CA ASP A 581 11.48 10.20 30.39
C ASP A 581 12.00 9.26 29.29
N GLU A 582 12.77 9.80 28.34
CA GLU A 582 13.29 9.03 27.20
C GLU A 582 14.26 7.92 27.63
N VAL A 583 14.95 8.09 28.76
CA VAL A 583 15.89 7.08 29.29
C VAL A 583 15.12 5.86 29.81
N GLU A 584 14.05 6.07 30.59
CA GLU A 584 13.16 5.00 31.06
C GLU A 584 12.44 4.34 29.88
N LEU A 585 12.10 5.09 28.82
CA LEU A 585 11.52 4.53 27.59
C LEU A 585 12.51 3.62 26.87
N ALA A 586 13.74 4.08 26.63
CA ALA A 586 14.78 3.28 25.97
C ALA A 586 15.11 2.01 26.77
N GLN A 587 15.24 2.13 28.09
CA GLN A 587 15.42 0.98 29.01
C GLN A 587 14.29 -0.03 28.89
N ARG A 588 13.04 0.46 28.86
CA ARG A 588 11.86 -0.41 28.76
C ARG A 588 11.82 -1.13 27.42
N LEU A 589 12.04 -0.42 26.31
CA LEU A 589 12.06 -1.01 24.98
C LEU A 589 13.11 -2.11 24.86
N VAL A 590 14.33 -1.83 25.31
CA VAL A 590 15.42 -2.82 25.35
C VAL A 590 15.05 -4.02 26.21
N ALA A 591 14.51 -3.81 27.42
CA ALA A 591 14.16 -4.90 28.32
C ALA A 591 13.09 -5.84 27.72
N GLU A 592 12.04 -5.29 27.12
CA GLU A 592 10.98 -6.09 26.48
C GLU A 592 11.51 -6.84 25.24
N PHE A 593 12.42 -6.23 24.46
CA PHE A 593 12.99 -6.86 23.28
C PHE A 593 13.98 -7.99 23.62
N VAL A 594 14.76 -7.85 24.72
CA VAL A 594 15.62 -8.93 25.22
C VAL A 594 14.81 -10.21 25.47
N GLU A 595 13.59 -10.11 26.00
CA GLU A 595 12.73 -11.29 26.21
C GLU A 595 12.38 -12.00 24.90
N ILE A 596 12.17 -11.24 23.82
CA ILE A 596 11.87 -11.75 22.48
C ILE A 596 13.13 -12.41 21.88
N SER A 597 14.28 -11.73 21.90
CA SER A 597 15.54 -12.26 21.35
C SER A 597 16.04 -13.51 22.08
N VAL A 598 15.78 -13.65 23.37
CA VAL A 598 16.13 -14.86 24.15
C VAL A 598 15.09 -15.98 23.95
N GLY A 599 13.97 -15.71 23.26
CA GLY A 599 12.91 -16.68 22.99
C GLY A 599 11.98 -16.95 24.18
N LEU A 600 11.94 -16.04 25.16
CA LEU A 600 10.94 -16.10 26.25
C LEU A 600 9.55 -15.70 25.74
N ARG A 601 9.50 -14.84 24.72
CA ARG A 601 8.30 -14.54 23.93
C ARG A 601 8.49 -15.01 22.50
N HIS A 602 7.40 -15.34 21.82
CA HIS A 602 7.44 -15.75 20.43
C HIS A 602 7.83 -14.55 19.55
N SER A 603 8.80 -14.76 18.66
CA SER A 603 9.22 -13.79 17.65
C SER A 603 8.94 -14.38 16.27
N ASP A 604 8.32 -13.58 15.41
CA ASP A 604 8.17 -13.83 13.97
C ASP A 604 9.09 -12.92 13.12
N LEU A 605 9.96 -12.13 13.76
CA LEU A 605 10.96 -11.32 13.07
C LEU A 605 11.99 -12.23 12.39
N ASN A 606 12.29 -11.95 11.12
CA ASN A 606 13.43 -12.57 10.47
C ASN A 606 14.75 -12.01 11.06
N PRO A 607 15.91 -12.69 10.85
CA PRO A 607 17.18 -12.26 11.45
C PRO A 607 17.59 -10.82 11.10
N LEU A 608 17.24 -10.34 9.89
CA LEU A 608 17.54 -8.98 9.44
C LEU A 608 16.69 -7.95 10.20
N GLN A 609 15.38 -8.18 10.30
CA GLN A 609 14.46 -7.34 11.06
C GLN A 609 14.78 -7.32 12.56
N GLU A 610 15.19 -8.46 13.12
CA GLU A 610 15.64 -8.54 14.51
C GLU A 610 16.86 -7.62 14.73
N TRP A 611 17.81 -7.66 13.79
CA TRP A 611 18.98 -6.77 13.84
C TRP A 611 18.62 -5.30 13.62
N GLU A 612 17.76 -4.95 12.66
CA GLU A 612 17.31 -3.57 12.43
C GLU A 612 16.65 -2.97 13.68
N ASN A 613 15.84 -3.78 14.39
CA ASN A 613 15.26 -3.36 15.66
C ASN A 613 16.35 -3.13 16.72
N TRP A 614 17.33 -4.04 16.84
CA TRP A 614 18.48 -3.85 17.74
C TRP A 614 19.25 -2.57 17.43
N ASP A 615 19.63 -2.35 16.17
CA ASP A 615 20.38 -1.15 15.74
C ASP A 615 19.62 0.13 16.11
N GLY A 616 18.30 0.16 15.86
CA GLY A 616 17.43 1.25 16.29
C GLY A 616 17.43 1.48 17.80
N LEU A 617 17.37 0.41 18.61
CA LEU A 617 17.41 0.51 20.08
C LEU A 617 18.78 0.95 20.61
N LEU A 618 19.87 0.48 20.01
CA LEU A 618 21.23 0.89 20.35
C LEU A 618 21.42 2.38 20.04
N GLY A 619 21.00 2.83 18.85
CA GLY A 619 21.03 4.24 18.47
C GLY A 619 20.19 5.11 19.39
N LEU A 620 19.01 4.63 19.80
CA LEU A 620 18.18 5.34 20.78
C LEU A 620 18.87 5.43 22.15
N ALA A 621 19.44 4.34 22.65
CA ALA A 621 20.15 4.33 23.94
C ALA A 621 21.35 5.28 23.93
N GLU A 622 22.11 5.32 22.84
CA GLU A 622 23.22 6.28 22.66
C GLU A 622 22.72 7.73 22.64
N ALA A 623 21.66 8.02 21.87
CA ALA A 623 21.09 9.36 21.75
C ALA A 623 20.62 9.94 23.09
N VAL A 624 20.05 9.10 23.96
CA VAL A 624 19.61 9.50 25.32
C VAL A 624 20.72 9.43 26.36
N GLY A 625 21.93 8.99 25.99
CA GLY A 625 23.09 8.86 26.88
C GLY A 625 22.97 7.72 27.89
N HIS A 626 22.21 6.67 27.58
CA HIS A 626 22.04 5.50 28.42
C HIS A 626 23.05 4.41 28.06
N THR A 627 23.90 4.01 29.02
CA THR A 627 24.84 2.90 28.85
C THR A 627 24.12 1.57 29.05
N LEU A 628 24.06 0.74 28.01
CA LEU A 628 23.48 -0.59 28.06
C LEU A 628 24.40 -1.59 28.77
N ASP A 629 23.79 -2.61 29.38
CA ASP A 629 24.53 -3.69 30.02
C ASP A 629 25.33 -4.50 28.99
N PRO A 630 26.56 -4.95 29.32
CA PRO A 630 27.40 -5.72 28.40
C PRO A 630 26.71 -6.97 27.83
N ASP A 631 25.92 -7.67 28.64
CA ASP A 631 25.19 -8.88 28.22
C ASP A 631 24.14 -8.56 27.13
N VAL A 632 23.55 -7.37 27.14
CA VAL A 632 22.60 -6.91 26.10
C VAL A 632 23.34 -6.61 24.79
N LEU A 633 24.53 -6.02 24.88
CA LEU A 633 25.38 -5.77 23.71
C LEU A 633 25.82 -7.09 23.06
N GLU A 634 26.15 -8.11 23.86
CA GLU A 634 26.47 -9.45 23.35
C GLU A 634 25.28 -10.09 22.60
N LEU A 635 24.04 -9.88 23.06
CA LEU A 635 22.83 -10.34 22.35
C LEU A 635 22.64 -9.62 21.01
N ALA A 636 22.83 -8.29 20.99
CA ALA A 636 22.75 -7.52 19.76
C ALA A 636 23.83 -7.94 18.74
N GLU A 637 25.07 -8.14 19.18
CA GLU A 637 26.16 -8.67 18.35
C GLU A 637 25.86 -10.07 17.80
N ALA A 638 25.25 -10.94 18.61
CA ALA A 638 24.81 -12.25 18.14
C ALA A 638 23.68 -12.15 17.11
N SER A 639 22.78 -11.17 17.23
CA SER A 639 21.74 -10.88 16.23
C SER A 639 22.34 -10.37 14.91
N LEU A 640 23.31 -9.44 14.96
CA LEU A 640 24.04 -8.98 13.78
C LEU A 640 24.69 -10.14 13.03
N LYS A 641 25.35 -11.05 13.77
CA LYS A 641 25.96 -12.22 13.16
C LYS A 641 24.93 -13.12 12.48
N ARG A 642 23.77 -13.36 13.10
CA ARG A 642 22.68 -14.13 12.47
C ARG A 642 22.14 -13.45 11.22
N ALA A 643 22.05 -12.12 11.20
CA ALA A 643 21.63 -11.35 10.02
C ALA A 643 22.65 -11.45 8.87
N GLN A 644 23.95 -11.41 9.18
CA GLN A 644 25.03 -11.62 8.20
C GLN A 644 25.00 -13.04 7.63
N ASP A 645 24.92 -14.04 8.50
CA ASP A 645 24.82 -15.45 8.08
C ASP A 645 23.58 -15.68 7.19
N TYR A 646 22.46 -15.02 7.49
CA TYR A 646 21.23 -15.06 6.70
C TYR A 646 21.41 -14.43 5.31
N HIS A 647 22.06 -13.25 5.24
CA HIS A 647 22.34 -12.57 3.98
C HIS A 647 23.32 -13.36 3.09
N ASP A 648 24.37 -13.93 3.68
CA ASP A 648 25.36 -14.74 2.96
C ASP A 648 24.72 -16.03 2.41
N ALA A 649 23.78 -16.63 3.16
CA ALA A 649 23.05 -17.80 2.69
C ALA A 649 22.14 -17.49 1.49
N GLU A 650 21.52 -16.30 1.43
CA GLU A 650 20.78 -15.85 0.25
C GLU A 650 21.71 -15.60 -0.96
N ALA A 651 22.91 -15.06 -0.71
CA ALA A 651 23.88 -14.75 -1.76
C ALA A 651 24.54 -16.00 -2.38
N ASP A 652 24.79 -17.05 -1.58
CA ASP A 652 25.47 -18.27 -2.01
C ASP A 652 24.59 -19.22 -2.86
N GLY A 653 23.33 -18.84 -3.13
CA GLY A 653 22.45 -19.60 -4.02
C GLY A 653 22.25 -21.03 -3.57
N VAL A 654 22.31 -21.29 -2.26
CA VAL A 654 21.85 -22.56 -1.70
C VAL A 654 20.45 -22.76 -2.25
N PRO A 655 20.17 -23.87 -2.98
CA PRO A 655 18.84 -24.08 -3.50
C PRO A 655 17.91 -24.02 -2.31
N GLN A 656 17.07 -22.98 -2.29
CA GLN A 656 15.95 -22.91 -1.36
C GLN A 656 15.33 -24.30 -1.40
N VAL A 657 15.19 -24.91 -0.22
CA VAL A 657 14.30 -26.06 -0.11
C VAL A 657 13.00 -25.58 -0.70
N ASP A 658 12.63 -26.10 -1.87
CA ASP A 658 11.45 -25.74 -2.65
C ASP A 658 10.22 -25.84 -1.73
N TYR A 659 9.94 -24.77 -1.00
CA TYR A 659 8.59 -24.39 -0.66
C TYR A 659 8.03 -23.82 -1.97
N ALA A 660 7.61 -24.74 -2.84
CA ALA A 660 6.86 -24.54 -4.07
C ALA A 660 6.90 -23.11 -4.69
N SER A 661 7.89 -22.88 -5.55
CA SER A 661 7.84 -21.98 -6.72
C SER A 661 7.10 -20.64 -6.57
N ASP A 662 7.86 -19.61 -6.21
CA ASP A 662 7.60 -18.21 -6.52
C ASP A 662 7.61 -18.00 -8.05
N GLU A 663 6.44 -17.84 -8.65
CA GLU A 663 6.27 -17.02 -9.85
C GLU A 663 6.10 -15.57 -9.38
N ASP A 664 7.04 -14.68 -9.76
CA ASP A 664 6.98 -13.21 -9.70
C ASP A 664 6.26 -12.57 -8.49
N PHE A 665 6.97 -12.43 -7.38
CA PHE A 665 6.62 -11.50 -6.29
C PHE A 665 6.90 -10.04 -6.72
N GLU A 666 5.91 -9.37 -7.31
CA GLU A 666 5.67 -7.96 -7.00
C GLU A 666 5.27 -7.89 -5.52
N LEU A 667 5.70 -6.84 -4.80
CA LEU A 667 5.47 -6.70 -3.35
C LEU A 667 3.96 -6.61 -3.02
N GLU A 668 3.32 -7.77 -2.83
CA GLU A 668 2.02 -7.87 -2.17
C GLU A 668 2.18 -7.68 -0.67
N GLU A 669 1.33 -6.81 -0.12
CA GLU A 669 1.20 -6.49 1.29
C GLU A 669 1.05 -7.76 2.14
N ILE A 670 1.63 -7.75 3.34
CA ILE A 670 1.55 -8.84 4.32
C ILE A 670 0.09 -9.14 4.63
N ASN A 671 -0.40 -10.25 4.06
CA ASN A 671 -1.78 -10.70 4.07
C ASN A 671 -2.05 -11.47 5.36
N HIS A 672 -2.76 -10.84 6.31
CA HIS A 672 -3.40 -11.53 7.42
C HIS A 672 -4.39 -12.56 6.85
N GLY A 673 -4.06 -13.85 6.96
CA GLY A 673 -5.00 -14.96 6.76
C GLY A 673 -5.97 -14.75 5.60
N GLU A 674 -5.44 -14.76 4.37
CA GLU A 674 -6.14 -14.48 3.12
C GLU A 674 -7.60 -15.00 3.14
N VAL A 675 -8.50 -14.05 3.37
CA VAL A 675 -9.93 -14.19 3.18
C VAL A 675 -10.18 -14.12 1.68
N ASP A 676 -9.61 -15.06 0.91
CA ASP A 676 -9.81 -15.39 -0.51
C ASP A 676 -10.65 -14.36 -1.28
N HIS A 677 -10.18 -13.10 -1.39
CA HIS A 677 -11.02 -11.98 -1.81
C HIS A 677 -11.47 -12.34 -3.22
N ASP A 678 -12.77 -12.54 -3.42
CA ASP A 678 -13.29 -12.96 -4.72
C ASP A 678 -13.61 -11.68 -5.51
N PRO A 679 -12.69 -11.14 -6.33
CA PRO A 679 -12.91 -9.91 -7.09
C PRO A 679 -14.05 -10.06 -8.11
N SER A 680 -14.71 -11.21 -8.21
CA SER A 680 -15.87 -11.40 -9.08
C SER A 680 -17.14 -10.77 -8.53
N LEU A 681 -17.27 -10.64 -7.21
CA LEU A 681 -18.54 -10.22 -6.62
C LEU A 681 -18.72 -8.70 -6.53
N GLY A 682 -17.68 -7.90 -6.80
CA GLY A 682 -17.75 -6.43 -6.69
C GLY A 682 -18.26 -6.01 -5.31
N LEU A 683 -17.87 -6.75 -4.26
CA LEU A 683 -18.36 -6.49 -2.91
C LEU A 683 -17.74 -5.17 -2.43
N SER A 684 -18.59 -4.21 -2.13
CA SER A 684 -18.19 -2.92 -1.54
C SER A 684 -17.80 -3.03 -0.07
N SER A 685 -17.93 -4.22 0.55
CA SER A 685 -17.66 -4.45 1.97
C SER A 685 -16.88 -5.77 2.16
N PRO A 686 -15.81 -5.77 2.97
CA PRO A 686 -15.07 -6.99 3.30
C PRO A 686 -15.93 -7.96 4.11
N LEU A 687 -15.71 -9.26 3.90
CA LEU A 687 -16.35 -10.33 4.66
C LEU A 687 -15.44 -10.77 5.80
N VAL A 688 -15.81 -10.56 7.05
CA VAL A 688 -15.00 -10.95 8.21
C VAL A 688 -15.37 -12.37 8.64
N ALA A 689 -14.37 -13.25 8.74
CA ALA A 689 -14.54 -14.56 9.33
C ALA A 689 -14.42 -14.44 10.86
N ARG A 690 -15.50 -14.74 11.60
CA ARG A 690 -15.52 -14.68 13.06
C ARG A 690 -15.88 -16.03 13.65
N ARG A 691 -15.05 -16.53 14.57
CA ARG A 691 -15.31 -17.78 15.27
C ARG A 691 -16.15 -17.50 16.52
N SER A 692 -17.33 -18.09 16.59
CA SER A 692 -18.16 -18.03 17.81
C SER A 692 -17.51 -18.85 18.92
N GLU A 693 -17.41 -18.26 20.11
CA GLU A 693 -16.87 -18.95 21.29
C GLU A 693 -17.81 -20.05 21.80
N THR A 694 -19.13 -19.87 21.64
CA THR A 694 -20.15 -20.79 22.15
C THR A 694 -20.31 -22.00 21.23
N THR A 695 -20.41 -21.79 19.92
CA THR A 695 -20.60 -22.90 18.96
C THR A 695 -19.28 -23.47 18.46
N GLY A 696 -18.19 -22.72 18.56
CA GLY A 696 -16.88 -23.07 17.99
C GLY A 696 -16.82 -22.98 16.46
N VAL A 697 -17.92 -22.55 15.81
CA VAL A 697 -18.09 -22.44 14.36
C VAL A 697 -17.60 -21.09 13.88
N THR A 698 -16.94 -21.08 12.71
CA THR A 698 -16.56 -19.85 12.01
C THR A 698 -17.73 -19.38 11.15
N TYR A 699 -18.31 -18.25 11.51
CA TYR A 699 -19.33 -17.54 10.74
C TYR A 699 -18.67 -16.49 9.84
N PHE A 700 -19.30 -16.20 8.71
CA PHE A 700 -18.82 -15.19 7.77
C PHE A 700 -19.81 -14.04 7.76
N LEU A 701 -19.36 -12.85 8.10
CA LEU A 701 -20.23 -11.71 8.32
C LEU A 701 -19.74 -10.48 7.54
N PRO A 702 -20.65 -9.64 7.02
CA PRO A 702 -20.31 -8.28 6.66
C PRO A 702 -19.71 -7.55 7.88
N ASP A 703 -18.83 -6.58 7.62
CA ASP A 703 -18.04 -5.91 8.66
C ASP A 703 -18.89 -5.25 9.77
N ASP A 704 -20.12 -4.85 9.44
CA ASP A 704 -21.08 -4.20 10.34
C ASP A 704 -21.93 -5.16 11.20
N ALA A 705 -21.86 -6.48 10.99
CA ALA A 705 -22.68 -7.42 11.75
C ALA A 705 -22.10 -7.74 13.15
N LEU A 706 -22.97 -7.84 14.15
CA LEU A 706 -22.60 -8.10 15.55
C LEU A 706 -22.64 -9.59 15.87
N LEU A 707 -21.55 -10.11 16.48
CA LEU A 707 -21.39 -11.53 16.80
C LEU A 707 -22.35 -12.03 17.90
N ASP A 708 -22.72 -11.14 18.83
CA ASP A 708 -23.54 -11.46 20.01
C ASP A 708 -24.93 -12.03 19.63
N THR A 709 -25.38 -11.84 18.39
CA THR A 709 -26.63 -12.38 17.87
C THR A 709 -26.64 -13.90 17.75
N PHE A 710 -25.49 -14.55 17.52
CA PHE A 710 -25.44 -15.98 17.25
C PHE A 710 -25.74 -16.84 18.48
N ASP A 711 -25.43 -16.34 19.67
CA ASP A 711 -25.70 -17.04 20.93
C ASP A 711 -27.21 -17.15 21.15
N ASP A 712 -27.95 -16.06 20.93
CA ASP A 712 -29.41 -16.03 21.01
C ASP A 712 -30.06 -16.91 19.92
N LEU A 713 -29.52 -16.89 18.70
CA LEU A 713 -30.03 -17.70 17.58
C LEU A 713 -29.77 -19.21 17.77
N SER A 714 -28.75 -19.59 18.55
CA SER A 714 -28.38 -20.98 18.78
C SER A 714 -29.45 -21.78 19.54
N GLU A 715 -30.33 -21.10 20.29
CA GLU A 715 -31.42 -21.71 21.03
C GLU A 715 -32.76 -21.69 20.28
N MET A 716 -32.89 -20.89 19.20
CA MET A 716 -34.14 -20.72 18.46
C MET A 716 -34.59 -22.00 17.74
N SER A 717 -35.89 -22.15 17.49
CA SER A 717 -36.40 -23.29 16.73
C SER A 717 -36.16 -23.13 15.21
N PHE A 718 -36.26 -24.23 14.46
CA PHE A 718 -36.18 -24.16 12.99
C PHE A 718 -37.20 -23.19 12.40
N ASP A 719 -38.42 -23.18 12.92
CA ASP A 719 -39.52 -22.36 12.39
C ASP A 719 -39.28 -20.87 12.69
N ASP A 720 -38.71 -20.54 13.86
CA ASP A 720 -38.34 -19.17 14.23
C ASP A 720 -37.18 -18.64 13.38
N LEU A 721 -36.14 -19.45 13.19
CA LEU A 721 -35.03 -19.09 12.30
C LEU A 721 -35.49 -18.95 10.84
N ASN A 722 -36.42 -19.80 10.39
CA ASN A 722 -36.99 -19.70 9.07
C ASN A 722 -37.86 -18.45 8.90
N LEU A 723 -38.50 -17.95 9.97
CA LEU A 723 -39.20 -16.67 9.96
C LEU A 723 -38.22 -15.49 9.89
N LEU A 724 -37.07 -15.59 10.56
CA LEU A 724 -36.01 -14.57 10.50
C LEU A 724 -35.34 -14.45 9.12
N LEU A 725 -35.45 -15.46 8.25
CA LEU A 725 -35.01 -15.32 6.85
C LEU A 725 -35.78 -14.22 6.09
N GLU A 726 -36.99 -13.86 6.53
CA GLU A 726 -37.78 -12.77 5.97
C GLU A 726 -37.35 -11.38 6.50
N ASP A 727 -36.53 -11.34 7.56
CA ASP A 727 -36.04 -10.10 8.16
C ASP A 727 -34.69 -9.67 7.56
N SER A 728 -34.60 -8.42 7.11
CA SER A 728 -33.38 -7.87 6.54
C SER A 728 -32.22 -7.75 7.52
N SER A 729 -32.48 -7.62 8.82
CA SER A 729 -31.42 -7.39 9.83
C SER A 729 -30.81 -8.65 10.46
N GLY A 730 -31.33 -9.84 10.15
CA GLY A 730 -30.85 -11.08 10.79
C GLY A 730 -30.92 -12.34 9.90
N ARG A 731 -31.29 -12.20 8.63
CA ARG A 731 -31.45 -13.35 7.72
C ARG A 731 -30.15 -14.07 7.43
N LEU A 732 -29.01 -13.39 7.39
CA LEU A 732 -27.73 -14.05 7.10
C LEU A 732 -27.33 -14.95 8.27
N GLU A 733 -27.42 -14.42 9.48
CA GLU A 733 -27.14 -15.12 10.73
C GLU A 733 -28.10 -16.29 10.91
N ALA A 734 -29.39 -16.07 10.66
CA ALA A 734 -30.41 -17.12 10.67
C ALA A 734 -30.12 -18.20 9.62
N ALA A 735 -29.71 -17.83 8.40
CA ALA A 735 -29.35 -18.78 7.35
C ALA A 735 -28.12 -19.62 7.71
N GLN A 736 -27.06 -19.02 8.24
CA GLN A 736 -25.87 -19.74 8.69
C GLN A 736 -26.20 -20.67 9.86
N MET A 737 -27.03 -20.21 10.81
CA MET A 737 -27.49 -21.03 11.93
C MET A 737 -28.38 -22.20 11.47
N LEU A 738 -29.24 -21.98 10.47
CA LEU A 738 -30.06 -23.04 9.86
C LEU A 738 -29.17 -24.13 9.24
N VAL A 739 -28.18 -23.74 8.43
CA VAL A 739 -27.22 -24.65 7.80
C VAL A 739 -26.43 -25.43 8.87
N GLU A 740 -25.99 -24.76 9.93
CA GLU A 740 -25.20 -25.40 10.99
C GLU A 740 -26.00 -26.44 11.78
N ARG A 741 -27.24 -26.12 12.17
CA ARG A 741 -27.99 -26.94 13.13
C ARG A 741 -28.88 -28.00 12.49
N PHE A 742 -29.30 -27.80 11.25
CA PHE A 742 -30.32 -28.65 10.61
C PHE A 742 -29.85 -29.29 9.30
N ASP A 743 -28.54 -29.30 9.05
CA ASP A 743 -27.88 -29.95 7.91
C ASP A 743 -28.60 -29.65 6.57
N VAL A 744 -28.99 -30.69 5.82
CA VAL A 744 -29.63 -30.60 4.50
C VAL A 744 -30.94 -29.81 4.55
N LYS A 745 -31.76 -30.00 5.60
CA LYS A 745 -33.03 -29.27 5.75
C LYS A 745 -32.79 -27.78 6.01
N GLY A 746 -31.75 -27.47 6.79
CA GLY A 746 -31.30 -26.12 7.03
C GLY A 746 -30.77 -25.44 5.77
N ALA A 747 -29.94 -26.15 5.01
CA ALA A 747 -29.43 -25.69 3.73
C ALA A 747 -30.54 -25.43 2.70
N GLU A 748 -31.57 -26.29 2.63
CA GLU A 748 -32.73 -26.06 1.76
C GLU A 748 -33.44 -24.74 2.08
N ALA A 749 -33.72 -24.48 3.36
CA ALA A 749 -34.35 -23.24 3.80
C ALA A 749 -33.46 -22.01 3.55
N ALA A 750 -32.17 -22.09 3.93
CA ALA A 750 -31.21 -21.01 3.75
C ALA A 750 -31.02 -20.64 2.26
N LEU A 751 -30.90 -21.63 1.36
CA LEU A 751 -30.78 -21.39 -0.07
C LEU A 751 -32.07 -20.81 -0.68
N ALA A 752 -33.24 -21.20 -0.18
CA ALA A 752 -34.50 -20.57 -0.60
C ALA A 752 -34.58 -19.09 -0.15
N GLY A 753 -34.09 -18.77 1.05
CA GLY A 753 -33.99 -17.40 1.58
C GLY A 753 -32.93 -16.54 0.87
N ALA A 754 -31.87 -17.15 0.34
CA ALA A 754 -30.77 -16.45 -0.33
C ALA A 754 -31.18 -15.65 -1.57
N GLU A 755 -32.34 -15.93 -2.16
CA GLU A 755 -32.89 -15.15 -3.28
C GLU A 755 -33.33 -13.73 -2.86
N GLN A 756 -33.49 -13.48 -1.55
CA GLN A 756 -33.84 -12.17 -1.00
C GLN A 756 -32.63 -11.45 -0.37
N MET A 757 -31.45 -12.08 -0.38
CA MET A 757 -30.21 -11.55 0.18
C MET A 757 -29.51 -10.60 -0.79
N THR A 758 -28.78 -9.65 -0.23
CA THR A 758 -27.82 -8.81 -0.94
C THR A 758 -26.63 -9.63 -1.44
N ALA A 759 -25.86 -9.08 -2.39
CA ALA A 759 -24.69 -9.77 -2.93
C ALA A 759 -23.66 -10.14 -1.84
N THR A 760 -23.48 -9.27 -0.84
CA THR A 760 -22.58 -9.49 0.30
C THR A 760 -23.07 -10.62 1.19
N GLU A 761 -24.36 -10.65 1.53
CA GLU A 761 -24.96 -11.75 2.30
C GLU A 761 -24.87 -13.09 1.54
N VAL A 762 -25.13 -13.10 0.23
CA VAL A 762 -24.99 -14.30 -0.62
C VAL A 762 -23.55 -14.81 -0.62
N ALA A 763 -22.57 -13.91 -0.73
CA ALA A 763 -21.16 -14.26 -0.71
C ALA A 763 -20.70 -14.82 0.64
N ALA A 764 -21.15 -14.20 1.73
CA ALA A 764 -20.91 -14.65 3.10
C ALA A 764 -21.48 -16.06 3.33
N LEU A 765 -22.75 -16.26 2.96
CA LEU A 765 -23.40 -17.56 3.04
C LEU A 765 -22.71 -18.59 2.12
N ALA A 766 -22.25 -18.19 0.93
CA ALA A 766 -21.54 -19.08 0.02
C ALA A 766 -20.27 -19.66 0.63
N ARG A 767 -19.45 -18.83 1.29
CA ARG A 767 -18.26 -19.30 2.02
C ARG A 767 -18.60 -20.17 3.21
N PHE A 768 -19.67 -19.84 3.94
CA PHE A 768 -20.11 -20.65 5.07
C PHE A 768 -20.51 -22.07 4.61
N VAL A 769 -21.33 -22.16 3.55
CA VAL A 769 -21.78 -23.45 2.99
C VAL A 769 -20.61 -24.23 2.37
N GLU A 770 -19.62 -23.55 1.77
CA GLU A 770 -18.40 -24.17 1.26
C GLU A 770 -17.63 -24.92 2.35
N GLY A 771 -17.50 -24.36 3.55
CA GLY A 771 -16.90 -25.05 4.71
C GLY A 771 -17.70 -26.27 5.22
N LYS A 772 -18.94 -26.45 4.76
CA LYS A 772 -19.83 -27.57 5.12
C LYS A 772 -20.15 -28.50 3.94
N ALA A 773 -19.54 -28.25 2.78
CA ALA A 773 -19.90 -28.90 1.53
C ALA A 773 -19.81 -30.43 1.56
N GLU A 774 -18.79 -31.00 2.21
CA GLU A 774 -18.63 -32.48 2.32
C GLU A 774 -19.83 -33.15 2.98
N LYS A 775 -20.44 -32.51 3.98
CA LYS A 775 -21.62 -33.04 4.68
C LYS A 775 -22.92 -32.84 3.89
N LEU A 776 -22.95 -31.83 3.02
CA LEU A 776 -24.15 -31.38 2.31
C LEU A 776 -24.19 -31.80 0.84
N GLU A 777 -23.16 -32.47 0.30
CA GLU A 777 -23.00 -32.77 -1.13
C GLU A 777 -24.28 -33.32 -1.79
N GLY A 778 -24.86 -34.38 -1.21
CA GLY A 778 -26.07 -35.01 -1.74
C GLY A 778 -27.29 -34.10 -1.72
N GLY A 779 -27.42 -33.25 -0.69
CA GLY A 779 -28.50 -32.26 -0.57
C GLY A 779 -28.33 -31.11 -1.58
N LEU A 780 -27.11 -30.58 -1.69
CA LEU A 780 -26.78 -29.52 -2.63
C LEU A 780 -27.02 -29.95 -4.09
N HIS A 781 -26.79 -31.22 -4.44
CA HIS A 781 -27.07 -31.74 -5.78
C HIS A 781 -28.55 -31.66 -6.15
N GLU A 782 -29.44 -32.03 -5.23
CA GLU A 782 -30.90 -31.91 -5.44
C GLU A 782 -31.35 -30.45 -5.44
N LEU A 783 -30.82 -29.63 -4.52
CA LEU A 783 -31.18 -28.21 -4.41
C LEU A 783 -30.77 -27.42 -5.65
N LEU A 784 -29.63 -27.74 -6.26
CA LEU A 784 -29.22 -27.12 -7.51
C LEU A 784 -30.25 -27.32 -8.63
N LYS A 785 -31.01 -28.41 -8.65
CA LYS A 785 -31.99 -28.66 -9.72
C LYS A 785 -33.17 -27.69 -9.70
N THR A 786 -33.47 -27.11 -8.55
CA THR A 786 -34.65 -26.24 -8.33
C THR A 786 -34.31 -24.84 -7.82
N GLY A 787 -33.07 -24.60 -7.41
CA GLY A 787 -32.63 -23.31 -6.87
C GLY A 787 -32.66 -22.17 -7.88
N GLY A 788 -32.88 -20.95 -7.40
CA GLY A 788 -32.75 -19.73 -8.19
C GLY A 788 -31.28 -19.32 -8.39
N PRO A 789 -31.04 -18.09 -8.87
CA PRO A 789 -29.70 -17.56 -9.11
C PRO A 789 -28.76 -17.61 -7.90
N SER A 790 -29.19 -17.08 -6.74
CA SER A 790 -28.36 -17.02 -5.54
C SER A 790 -28.08 -18.40 -4.98
N ALA A 791 -29.12 -19.24 -4.92
CA ALA A 791 -29.00 -20.64 -4.49
C ALA A 791 -28.05 -21.44 -5.40
N THR A 792 -28.13 -21.21 -6.72
CA THR A 792 -27.26 -21.86 -7.70
C THR A 792 -25.81 -21.45 -7.51
N TYR A 793 -25.54 -20.16 -7.29
CA TYR A 793 -24.18 -19.67 -7.02
C TYR A 793 -23.59 -20.27 -5.74
N ILE A 794 -24.33 -20.23 -4.63
CA ILE A 794 -23.88 -20.80 -3.35
C ILE A 794 -23.60 -22.30 -3.48
N GLY A 795 -24.56 -23.05 -4.05
CA GLY A 795 -24.42 -24.49 -4.25
C GLY A 795 -23.28 -24.85 -5.20
N ALA A 796 -23.07 -24.08 -6.27
CA ALA A 796 -21.95 -24.26 -7.19
C ALA A 796 -20.60 -24.03 -6.50
N ARG A 797 -20.48 -22.97 -5.69
CA ARG A 797 -19.25 -22.65 -4.96
C ARG A 797 -18.89 -23.77 -3.99
N ALA A 798 -19.86 -24.20 -3.19
CA ALA A 798 -19.66 -25.29 -2.24
C ALA A 798 -19.24 -26.61 -2.91
N LEU A 799 -19.92 -27.01 -4.00
CA LEU A 799 -19.58 -28.26 -4.70
C LEU A 799 -18.25 -28.18 -5.46
N ALA A 800 -17.88 -26.99 -5.96
CA ALA A 800 -16.57 -26.76 -6.57
C ALA A 800 -15.44 -26.84 -5.53
N GLY A 801 -15.65 -26.32 -4.31
CA GLY A 801 -14.69 -26.40 -3.21
C GLY A 801 -14.30 -27.83 -2.82
N ILE A 802 -15.23 -28.79 -2.95
CA ILE A 802 -14.97 -30.23 -2.72
C ILE A 802 -14.72 -31.02 -4.02
N ALA A 803 -14.59 -30.34 -5.17
CA ALA A 803 -14.39 -30.94 -6.48
C ALA A 803 -15.39 -32.08 -6.83
N SER A 804 -16.67 -31.92 -6.50
CA SER A 804 -17.71 -32.94 -6.71
C SER A 804 -17.99 -33.17 -8.21
N GLU A 805 -17.33 -34.17 -8.83
CA GLU A 805 -17.57 -34.55 -10.23
C GLU A 805 -19.04 -34.91 -10.55
N PRO A 806 -19.81 -35.56 -9.67
CA PRO A 806 -21.23 -35.84 -9.91
C PRO A 806 -22.09 -34.59 -10.10
N ALA A 807 -21.66 -33.43 -9.62
CA ALA A 807 -22.37 -32.16 -9.75
C ALA A 807 -22.22 -31.51 -11.13
N ILE A 808 -21.15 -31.86 -11.88
CA ILE A 808 -20.79 -31.21 -13.15
C ILE A 808 -21.96 -31.16 -14.16
N PRO A 809 -22.72 -32.25 -14.42
CA PRO A 809 -23.85 -32.19 -15.35
C PRO A 809 -24.96 -31.24 -14.89
N THR A 810 -25.25 -31.20 -13.59
CA THR A 810 -26.28 -30.32 -13.01
C THR A 810 -25.84 -28.86 -13.09
N LEU A 811 -24.56 -28.57 -12.85
CA LEU A 811 -23.97 -27.23 -12.93
C LEU A 811 -23.90 -26.70 -14.36
N VAL A 812 -23.49 -27.53 -15.32
CA VAL A 812 -23.51 -27.16 -16.75
C VAL A 812 -24.95 -26.88 -17.21
N ALA A 813 -25.94 -27.67 -16.75
CA ALA A 813 -27.34 -27.39 -17.02
C ALA A 813 -27.82 -26.09 -16.35
N ALA A 814 -27.39 -25.82 -15.11
CA ALA A 814 -27.69 -24.59 -14.37
C ALA A 814 -27.19 -23.34 -15.07
N PHE A 815 -25.93 -23.39 -15.50
CA PHE A 815 -25.22 -22.29 -16.10
C PHE A 815 -25.85 -21.83 -17.42
N ARG A 816 -26.49 -22.75 -18.15
CA ARG A 816 -27.19 -22.48 -19.40
C ARG A 816 -28.65 -22.06 -19.23
N ASP A 817 -29.20 -22.18 -18.03
CA ASP A 817 -30.56 -21.74 -17.73
C ASP A 817 -30.54 -20.26 -17.29
N PRO A 818 -31.11 -19.32 -18.07
CA PRO A 818 -31.11 -17.90 -17.72
C PRO A 818 -31.83 -17.60 -16.39
N ALA A 819 -32.73 -18.47 -15.95
CA ALA A 819 -33.43 -18.29 -14.68
C ALA A 819 -32.58 -18.67 -13.47
N ARG A 820 -31.46 -19.38 -13.67
CA ARG A 820 -30.61 -19.95 -12.61
C ARG A 820 -29.18 -19.44 -12.63
N CYS A 821 -28.70 -18.93 -13.76
CA CYS A 821 -27.29 -18.56 -13.89
C CYS A 821 -26.90 -17.29 -13.12
N GLY A 822 -27.85 -16.38 -12.87
CA GLY A 822 -27.58 -15.12 -12.19
C GLY A 822 -26.49 -14.30 -12.87
N ASN A 823 -25.48 -13.90 -12.11
CA ASN A 823 -24.27 -13.30 -12.68
C ASN A 823 -23.43 -14.39 -13.36
N VAL A 824 -23.56 -14.46 -14.68
CA VAL A 824 -22.89 -15.43 -15.56
C VAL A 824 -21.38 -15.47 -15.34
N ARG A 825 -20.72 -14.33 -15.12
CA ARG A 825 -19.26 -14.29 -14.98
C ARG A 825 -18.80 -14.91 -13.66
N ASN A 826 -19.52 -14.65 -12.58
CA ASN A 826 -19.17 -15.16 -11.25
C ASN A 826 -19.40 -16.66 -11.19
N LEU A 827 -20.54 -17.12 -11.71
CA LEU A 827 -20.82 -18.55 -11.81
C LEU A 827 -19.83 -19.25 -12.76
N ALA A 828 -19.42 -18.61 -13.85
CA ALA A 828 -18.40 -19.14 -14.75
C ALA A 828 -17.06 -19.35 -14.05
N ARG A 829 -16.59 -18.38 -13.26
CA ARG A 829 -15.34 -18.50 -12.47
C ARG A 829 -15.39 -19.66 -11.50
N VAL A 830 -16.50 -19.79 -10.76
CA VAL A 830 -16.70 -20.90 -9.82
C VAL A 830 -16.69 -22.25 -10.53
N ILE A 831 -17.45 -22.39 -11.62
CA ILE A 831 -17.52 -23.64 -12.39
C ILE A 831 -16.18 -23.95 -13.06
N ALA A 832 -15.41 -22.94 -13.47
CA ALA A 832 -14.09 -23.14 -14.07
C ALA A 832 -13.07 -23.77 -13.11
N LYS A 833 -13.27 -23.70 -11.78
CA LYS A 833 -12.43 -24.39 -10.78
C LYS A 833 -12.42 -25.93 -10.94
N TYR A 834 -13.43 -26.52 -11.58
CA TYR A 834 -13.44 -27.96 -11.93
C TYR A 834 -12.40 -28.35 -13.00
N GLY A 835 -11.78 -27.36 -13.67
CA GLY A 835 -10.71 -27.58 -14.63
C GLY A 835 -11.05 -28.53 -15.78
N GLU A 836 -10.13 -29.46 -16.08
CA GLU A 836 -10.31 -30.37 -17.20
C GLU A 836 -11.49 -31.36 -17.02
N ALA A 837 -11.93 -31.63 -15.78
CA ALA A 837 -13.05 -32.53 -15.48
C ALA A 837 -14.38 -32.00 -16.03
N LEU A 838 -14.50 -30.68 -16.22
CA LEU A 838 -15.67 -30.02 -16.81
C LEU A 838 -15.79 -30.25 -18.33
N LEU A 839 -14.67 -30.46 -19.02
CA LEU A 839 -14.62 -30.45 -20.48
C LEU A 839 -15.47 -31.52 -21.17
N PRO A 840 -15.54 -32.79 -20.71
CA PRO A 840 -16.36 -33.81 -21.36
C PRO A 840 -17.84 -33.43 -21.39
N GLU A 841 -18.37 -32.89 -20.29
CA GLU A 841 -19.77 -32.51 -20.16
C GLU A 841 -20.06 -31.20 -20.91
N LEU A 842 -19.18 -30.20 -20.78
CA LEU A 842 -19.29 -28.96 -21.53
C LEU A 842 -19.27 -29.21 -23.05
N LYS A 843 -18.38 -30.09 -23.55
CA LYS A 843 -18.37 -30.51 -24.96
C LYS A 843 -19.64 -31.24 -25.37
N ARG A 844 -20.22 -32.05 -24.48
CA ARG A 844 -21.50 -32.75 -24.77
C ARG A 844 -22.63 -31.73 -24.90
N SER A 845 -22.71 -30.79 -23.96
CA SER A 845 -23.68 -29.69 -23.97
C SER A 845 -23.56 -28.81 -25.21
N ILE A 846 -22.32 -28.42 -25.60
CA ILE A 846 -22.08 -27.63 -26.82
C ILE A 846 -22.50 -28.37 -28.09
N LYS A 847 -22.29 -29.70 -28.15
CA LYS A 847 -22.69 -30.51 -29.31
C LYS A 847 -24.20 -30.70 -29.40
N ALA A 848 -24.88 -30.80 -28.25
CA ALA A 848 -26.32 -30.99 -28.19
C ALA A 848 -27.07 -29.70 -28.55
N ASP A 849 -26.71 -28.59 -27.88
CA ASP A 849 -27.53 -27.37 -27.89
C ASP A 849 -26.84 -26.17 -28.58
N GLY A 850 -25.59 -26.32 -29.02
CA GLY A 850 -24.77 -25.23 -29.57
C GLY A 850 -24.04 -24.44 -28.48
N HIS A 851 -23.45 -23.29 -28.84
CA HIS A 851 -22.85 -22.36 -27.88
C HIS A 851 -23.68 -21.07 -27.81
N ASP A 852 -23.67 -20.44 -26.65
CA ASP A 852 -24.28 -19.16 -26.33
C ASP A 852 -23.22 -18.24 -25.70
N ASP A 853 -23.59 -16.99 -25.40
CA ASP A 853 -22.68 -16.00 -24.81
C ASP A 853 -22.15 -16.47 -23.45
N SER A 854 -23.00 -17.11 -22.64
CA SER A 854 -22.61 -17.70 -21.35
C SER A 854 -21.51 -18.76 -21.52
N THR A 855 -21.67 -19.68 -22.48
CA THR A 855 -20.66 -20.69 -22.81
C THR A 855 -19.33 -20.04 -23.20
N SER A 856 -19.38 -18.94 -23.97
CA SER A 856 -18.16 -18.20 -24.34
C SER A 856 -17.48 -17.60 -23.12
N VAL A 857 -18.24 -16.99 -22.19
CA VAL A 857 -17.70 -16.47 -20.91
C VAL A 857 -17.05 -17.58 -20.08
N LEU A 858 -17.69 -18.74 -19.95
CA LEU A 858 -17.11 -19.89 -19.23
C LEU A 858 -15.81 -20.37 -19.88
N LEU A 859 -15.76 -20.45 -21.21
CA LEU A 859 -14.54 -20.83 -21.93
C LEU A 859 -13.42 -19.79 -21.77
N VAL A 860 -13.73 -18.50 -21.65
CA VAL A 860 -12.75 -17.43 -21.36
C VAL A 860 -12.21 -17.57 -19.94
N GLU A 861 -13.06 -17.78 -18.94
CA GLU A 861 -12.61 -17.96 -17.55
C GLU A 861 -11.81 -19.27 -17.38
N MET A 862 -12.17 -20.34 -18.11
CA MET A 862 -11.35 -21.55 -18.18
C MET A 862 -9.99 -21.33 -18.88
N GLU A 863 -9.91 -20.50 -19.93
CA GLU A 863 -8.63 -20.14 -20.56
C GLU A 863 -7.74 -19.34 -19.61
N ARG A 864 -8.33 -18.49 -18.78
CA ARG A 864 -7.61 -17.71 -17.77
C ARG A 864 -6.92 -18.64 -16.75
N LEU A 865 -7.64 -19.65 -16.26
CA LEU A 865 -7.09 -20.63 -15.32
C LEU A 865 -6.20 -21.69 -15.99
N TYR A 866 -6.45 -22.01 -17.26
CA TYR A 866 -5.73 -23.03 -18.02
C TYR A 866 -5.30 -22.51 -19.40
N PRO A 867 -4.19 -21.76 -19.48
CA PRO A 867 -3.72 -21.15 -20.72
C PRO A 867 -3.53 -22.18 -21.85
N GLY A 868 -4.03 -21.85 -23.05
CA GLY A 868 -3.95 -22.72 -24.23
C GLY A 868 -5.11 -23.70 -24.38
N LEU A 869 -6.07 -23.74 -23.45
CA LEU A 869 -7.28 -24.55 -23.57
C LEU A 869 -8.07 -24.24 -24.85
N LEU A 870 -8.31 -22.97 -25.16
CA LEU A 870 -9.02 -22.53 -26.36
C LEU A 870 -8.28 -22.94 -27.63
N ALA A 871 -6.94 -23.00 -27.60
CA ALA A 871 -6.16 -23.51 -28.72
C ALA A 871 -6.40 -25.00 -28.96
N ARG A 872 -6.44 -25.79 -27.89
CA ARG A 872 -6.77 -27.21 -27.94
C ARG A 872 -8.20 -27.43 -28.42
N LEU A 873 -9.16 -26.65 -27.92
CA LEU A 873 -10.58 -26.74 -28.30
C LEU A 873 -10.83 -26.29 -29.75
N ALA A 874 -10.07 -25.32 -30.27
CA ALA A 874 -10.10 -24.92 -31.68
C ALA A 874 -9.63 -26.03 -32.64
N MET A 875 -8.91 -27.04 -32.14
CA MET A 875 -8.51 -28.24 -32.89
C MET A 875 -9.45 -29.44 -32.67
N ASP A 876 -10.55 -29.29 -31.92
CA ASP A 876 -11.49 -30.39 -31.66
C ASP A 876 -12.14 -30.90 -32.96
N ARG A 877 -12.42 -32.20 -33.03
CA ARG A 877 -13.02 -32.81 -34.22
C ARG A 877 -14.45 -32.29 -34.47
N ALA A 878 -15.18 -31.93 -33.42
CA ALA A 878 -16.53 -31.40 -33.53
C ALA A 878 -16.52 -29.94 -34.01
N LYS A 879 -17.40 -29.62 -34.96
CA LYS A 879 -17.44 -28.28 -35.58
C LYS A 879 -18.00 -27.24 -34.60
N GLU A 880 -18.94 -27.65 -33.76
CA GLU A 880 -19.65 -26.84 -32.78
C GLU A 880 -18.69 -26.36 -31.67
N VAL A 881 -17.86 -27.27 -31.16
CA VAL A 881 -16.83 -26.99 -30.15
C VAL A 881 -15.77 -26.01 -30.69
N ARG A 882 -15.33 -26.21 -31.93
CA ARG A 882 -14.38 -25.28 -32.58
C ARG A 882 -14.95 -23.87 -32.70
N ARG A 883 -16.23 -23.75 -33.10
CA ARG A 883 -16.91 -22.45 -33.19
C ARG A 883 -17.03 -21.75 -31.84
N ALA A 884 -17.40 -22.50 -30.80
CA ALA A 884 -17.46 -21.98 -29.44
C ALA A 884 -16.10 -21.44 -28.97
N ALA A 885 -15.01 -22.18 -29.23
CA ALA A 885 -13.67 -21.74 -28.89
C ALA A 885 -13.22 -20.50 -29.69
N THR A 886 -13.63 -20.36 -30.95
CA THR A 886 -13.37 -19.14 -31.74
C THR A 886 -14.17 -17.96 -31.21
N ALA A 887 -15.46 -18.13 -30.90
CA ALA A 887 -16.28 -17.07 -30.32
C ALA A 887 -15.74 -16.58 -28.97
N ALA A 888 -15.34 -17.50 -28.09
CA ALA A 888 -14.71 -17.17 -26.80
C ALA A 888 -13.40 -16.37 -26.96
N ARG A 889 -12.60 -16.66 -28.01
CA ARG A 889 -11.38 -15.88 -28.31
C ARG A 889 -11.70 -14.47 -28.81
N GLU A 890 -12.77 -14.32 -29.58
CA GLU A 890 -13.22 -13.01 -30.09
C GLU A 890 -13.83 -12.15 -28.98
N SER A 891 -14.42 -12.77 -27.95
CA SER A 891 -14.97 -12.09 -26.77
C SER A 891 -13.96 -11.81 -25.67
N LYS A 892 -12.69 -12.20 -25.83
CA LYS A 892 -11.63 -11.90 -24.86
C LYS A 892 -11.35 -10.40 -24.94
N PRO A 893 -11.58 -9.62 -23.87
CA PRO A 893 -11.30 -8.19 -23.87
C PRO A 893 -9.81 -7.89 -24.09
#